data_AF-A0A4V2XNL8-F1
#
_entry.id   AF-A0A4V2XNL8-F1
#
_cell.length_a   1.000
_cell.length_b   1.000
_cell.length_c   1.000
_cell.angle_alpha   90.00
_cell.angle_beta   90.00
_cell.angle_gamma   90.00
#
_symmetry.space_group_name_H-M   'P 1'
#
loop_
_entity.id
_entity.type
_entity.pdbx_description
1 polymer ?
#
loop_
_entity_poly.entity_id
_entity_poly.type
_entity_poly.pdbx_seq_one_letter_code
_entity_poly.pdbx_strand_id
1 'polypeptide(L)'
;MSDTGTWAGEWVTRRLGVRLEGTGTRELLGLALRRNPKRSHLLVSSVLGKHVPQRPATVHGTGLELGRRVREALGADGADRAVVLGYAETATGLGHSVADGLGAAACLHSTRRPVPGVPQVGGFEEEHSHHTSHLLLPADPGLLAGTGPLVLVDDELSTGRTVRNTIAALHRDAPRERYVVATLVDMRTEADRAALAKFAAELGAVVDVVSLAGGRVWLPADVLARGAALVAEFEASAAPVAEAPPAGSVTRVELDWPAGLPDGGRHGFTPEHRRRLEAALPALAARVAAALPAGARRVLVLGTEELMYVPLRLAEATAELLGDGGPEVLFSTTTRSPVLPVDDPGYAIRSRLTFPSHDDPADGPGPRYAYNVAGRAWDAILLVTDVAGDTDALHAPGGLLAALAAHTPCPLLAVVPDRRLAEPLRGPAFGSYAADEVGWLLQDLSDVTLEAPAEEREEAIQSGGAHYAESLPVEYQPSPEYQRLFHAALATSAHRVARAVGTVTEAVLAERGRPGRPPVLVSLARAGTPVGILMRRWARLAHGVDLPHYAISIVRGQGIDATALRWLAAHHDPADVVFVDGWTGKGAITRELAAAVAPFGGFSPELAVLADPGGCVTTYGTREDFLIPSACLNSTVSGLVSRTVLRADLVGPDDFHGAKHYRELAGADLSGHFLDAVAAHFADPALAAGVAADTAALLAADRTPDWAGWRAVERISEEYDIGDVNLVKPGVGETTRVLLRRVPWRILARRGAGADLDHIRLLAEQRGVPVEETDDLPYSCVGLIHPRYTRGATGADGKAAR
;
A
#
# COMPACT_ATOMS: atom_id res chain seq x y z
N MET A 1 37.36 12.60 -31.04
CA MET A 1 38.36 11.53 -30.79
C MET A 1 38.23 11.15 -29.33
N SER A 2 37.88 9.90 -29.09
CA SER A 2 37.42 9.30 -27.85
C SER A 2 38.55 9.13 -26.83
N ASP A 3 38.51 9.92 -25.75
CA ASP A 3 39.24 9.61 -24.53
C ASP A 3 38.38 8.69 -23.65
N THR A 4 38.01 7.51 -24.19
CA THR A 4 37.55 6.37 -23.38
C THR A 4 38.80 5.71 -22.83
N GLY A 5 39.48 6.41 -21.92
CA GLY A 5 40.61 5.88 -21.17
C GLY A 5 40.12 4.74 -20.29
N THR A 6 40.10 3.53 -20.83
CA THR A 6 39.93 2.31 -20.04
C THR A 6 41.06 2.31 -19.02
N TRP A 7 40.77 2.53 -17.74
CA TRP A 7 41.79 2.40 -16.70
C TRP A 7 42.21 0.93 -16.66
N ALA A 8 43.41 0.62 -17.15
CA ALA A 8 43.85 -0.78 -17.37
C ALA A 8 44.07 -1.58 -16.07
N GLY A 9 43.73 -1.04 -14.90
CA GLY A 9 44.03 -1.59 -13.57
C GLY A 9 45.52 -1.59 -13.23
N GLU A 10 46.36 -1.06 -14.12
CA GLU A 10 47.82 -1.08 -14.00
C GLU A 10 48.33 -0.23 -12.85
N TRP A 11 47.61 0.82 -12.45
CA TRP A 11 47.99 1.66 -11.31
C TRP A 11 48.06 0.84 -10.01
N VAL A 12 46.99 0.09 -9.73
CA VAL A 12 46.91 -0.78 -8.54
C VAL A 12 47.85 -1.97 -8.70
N THR A 13 47.93 -2.53 -9.91
CA THR A 13 48.83 -3.65 -10.20
C THR A 13 50.29 -3.30 -9.92
N ARG A 14 50.76 -2.12 -10.39
CA ARG A 14 52.15 -1.68 -10.19
C ARG A 14 52.49 -1.40 -8.72
N ARG A 15 51.56 -0.84 -7.96
CA ARG A 15 51.82 -0.41 -6.57
C ARG A 15 51.56 -1.50 -5.53
N LEU A 16 50.52 -2.32 -5.71
CA LEU A 16 50.16 -3.39 -4.78
C LEU A 16 50.59 -4.79 -5.23
N GLY A 17 50.93 -4.98 -6.51
CA GLY A 17 51.20 -6.31 -7.06
C GLY A 17 49.95 -7.17 -7.28
N VAL A 18 48.75 -6.60 -7.12
CA VAL A 18 47.47 -7.30 -7.38
C VAL A 18 47.32 -7.52 -8.88
N ARG A 19 47.03 -8.75 -9.31
CA ARG A 19 46.84 -9.06 -10.74
C ARG A 19 45.44 -9.62 -10.99
N LEU A 20 44.79 -9.08 -12.02
CA LEU A 20 43.58 -9.64 -12.62
C LEU A 20 43.98 -10.42 -13.88
N GLU A 21 43.65 -11.72 -13.88
CA GLU A 21 43.81 -12.64 -15.00
C GLU A 21 42.44 -13.19 -15.42
N GLY A 22 42.27 -13.56 -16.69
CA GLY A 22 41.03 -14.10 -17.23
C GLY A 22 40.57 -13.36 -18.49
N THR A 23 39.89 -14.06 -19.38
CA THR A 23 39.36 -13.50 -20.62
C THR A 23 38.16 -12.61 -20.33
N GLY A 24 38.13 -11.39 -20.88
CA GLY A 24 37.03 -10.42 -20.71
C GLY A 24 36.94 -9.75 -19.34
N THR A 25 37.75 -10.14 -18.35
CA THR A 25 37.64 -9.59 -16.99
C THR A 25 38.01 -8.12 -16.90
N ARG A 26 39.00 -7.66 -17.67
CA ARG A 26 39.44 -6.26 -17.71
C ARG A 26 38.50 -5.32 -18.48
N GLU A 27 37.60 -5.87 -19.28
CA GLU A 27 36.57 -5.10 -19.98
C GLU A 27 35.43 -4.74 -19.02
N LEU A 28 35.16 -5.63 -18.05
CA LEU A 28 34.09 -5.49 -17.06
C LEU A 28 34.55 -4.88 -15.73
N LEU A 29 35.82 -5.07 -15.35
CA LEU A 29 36.35 -4.71 -14.04
C LEU A 29 37.69 -3.97 -14.13
N GLY A 30 37.85 -2.98 -13.27
CA GLY A 30 39.15 -2.43 -12.88
C GLY A 30 39.45 -2.62 -11.40
N LEU A 31 40.49 -1.95 -10.91
CA LEU A 31 40.94 -2.03 -9.52
C LEU A 31 40.94 -0.66 -8.85
N ALA A 32 40.49 -0.63 -7.60
CA ALA A 32 40.66 0.49 -6.68
C ALA A 32 41.16 0.03 -5.32
N LEU A 33 41.59 0.99 -4.49
CA LEU A 33 41.93 0.81 -3.10
C LEU A 33 40.72 1.09 -2.22
N ARG A 34 40.52 0.24 -1.21
CA ARG A 34 39.50 0.46 -0.18
C ARG A 34 40.13 0.57 1.20
N ARG A 35 39.51 1.35 2.07
CA ARG A 35 39.92 1.47 3.47
C ARG A 35 39.34 0.29 4.26
N ASN A 36 40.04 -0.84 4.29
CA ASN A 36 39.58 -2.03 5.00
C ASN A 36 40.75 -2.91 5.48
N PRO A 37 40.76 -3.32 6.77
CA PRO A 37 41.88 -4.06 7.36
C PRO A 37 41.98 -5.52 6.86
N LYS A 38 40.91 -6.06 6.26
CA LYS A 38 40.84 -7.45 5.78
C LYS A 38 41.05 -7.60 4.27
N ARG A 39 40.93 -6.54 3.48
CA ARG A 39 41.17 -6.55 2.02
C ARG A 39 41.46 -5.13 1.54
N SER A 40 42.63 -4.90 0.95
CA SER A 40 43.08 -3.58 0.52
C SER A 40 42.63 -3.17 -0.89
N HIS A 41 42.17 -4.11 -1.72
CA HIS A 41 41.68 -3.85 -3.08
C HIS A 41 40.16 -3.98 -3.20
N LEU A 42 39.60 -3.34 -4.21
CA LEU A 42 38.21 -3.39 -4.65
C LEU A 42 38.19 -3.65 -6.15
N LEU A 43 37.35 -4.59 -6.61
CA LEU A 43 37.02 -4.71 -8.03
C LEU A 43 35.96 -3.65 -8.35
N VAL A 44 36.25 -2.81 -9.34
CA VAL A 44 35.36 -1.71 -9.73
C VAL A 44 34.76 -2.03 -11.08
N SER A 45 33.45 -2.22 -11.13
CA SER A 45 32.75 -2.44 -12.40
C SER A 45 32.76 -1.20 -13.29
N SER A 46 33.16 -1.39 -14.56
CA SER A 46 33.07 -0.39 -15.63
C SER A 46 31.67 -0.35 -16.26
N VAL A 47 30.81 -1.33 -15.97
CA VAL A 47 29.53 -1.57 -16.65
C VAL A 47 28.31 -1.41 -15.76
N LEU A 48 28.45 -1.21 -14.44
CA LEU A 48 27.28 -1.12 -13.53
C LEU A 48 26.82 0.31 -13.21
N GLY A 49 27.61 1.33 -13.54
CA GLY A 49 27.29 2.70 -13.11
C GLY A 49 27.38 2.91 -11.59
N LYS A 50 27.96 1.98 -10.81
CA LYS A 50 27.99 2.09 -9.34
C LYS A 50 29.00 3.12 -8.84
N HIS A 51 30.21 3.07 -9.37
CA HIS A 51 31.31 3.96 -8.95
C HIS A 51 31.84 4.83 -10.09
N VAL A 52 31.53 4.48 -11.34
CA VAL A 52 31.95 5.21 -12.53
C VAL A 52 30.69 5.48 -13.35
N PRO A 53 30.32 6.76 -13.59
CA PRO A 53 29.19 7.09 -14.45
C PRO A 53 29.31 6.43 -15.81
N GLN A 54 28.25 5.77 -16.26
CA GLN A 54 28.24 4.96 -17.47
C GLN A 54 26.97 5.21 -18.29
N ARG A 55 27.05 4.97 -19.61
CA ARG A 55 25.90 5.04 -20.50
C ARG A 55 24.82 4.06 -20.02
N PRO A 56 23.56 4.50 -19.87
CA PRO A 56 22.50 3.65 -19.33
C PRO A 56 22.27 2.38 -20.19
N ALA A 57 22.33 2.48 -21.51
CA ALA A 57 22.23 1.32 -22.41
C ALA A 57 23.33 0.27 -22.18
N THR A 58 24.55 0.68 -21.80
CA THR A 58 25.62 -0.27 -21.42
C THR A 58 25.27 -0.98 -20.12
N VAL A 59 24.75 -0.25 -19.13
CA VAL A 59 24.42 -0.80 -17.81
C VAL A 59 23.25 -1.78 -17.91
N HIS A 60 22.13 -1.35 -18.49
CA HIS A 60 20.95 -2.20 -18.68
C HIS A 60 21.25 -3.36 -19.62
N GLY A 61 21.88 -3.10 -20.77
CA GLY A 61 22.24 -4.11 -21.76
C GLY A 61 23.15 -5.22 -21.23
N THR A 62 24.09 -4.90 -20.33
CA THR A 62 24.96 -5.90 -19.69
C THR A 62 24.14 -6.84 -18.81
N GLY A 63 23.19 -6.31 -18.02
CA GLY A 63 22.32 -7.14 -17.20
C GLY A 63 21.33 -7.97 -18.02
N LEU A 64 20.79 -7.41 -19.11
CA LEU A 64 19.95 -8.15 -20.05
C LEU A 64 20.68 -9.36 -20.65
N GLU A 65 21.93 -9.18 -21.08
CA GLU A 65 22.76 -10.27 -21.60
C GLU A 65 22.99 -11.36 -20.56
N LEU A 66 23.32 -10.98 -19.32
CA LEU A 66 23.45 -11.94 -18.23
C LEU A 66 22.14 -12.70 -17.98
N GLY A 67 21.01 -12.00 -17.99
CA GLY A 67 19.68 -12.61 -17.86
C GLY A 67 19.33 -13.58 -18.99
N ARG A 68 19.70 -13.27 -20.23
CA ARG A 68 19.52 -14.20 -21.37
C ARG A 68 20.32 -15.49 -21.21
N ARG A 69 21.56 -15.41 -20.73
CA ARG A 69 22.36 -16.62 -20.41
C ARG A 69 21.76 -17.44 -19.29
N VAL A 70 21.19 -16.79 -18.28
CA VAL A 70 20.45 -17.50 -17.20
C VAL A 70 19.22 -18.18 -17.77
N ARG A 71 18.46 -17.53 -18.65
CA ARG A 71 17.32 -18.12 -19.34
C ARG A 71 17.70 -19.36 -20.15
N GLU A 72 18.83 -19.31 -20.86
CA GLU A 72 19.37 -20.46 -21.59
C GLU A 72 19.69 -21.63 -20.65
N ALA A 73 20.32 -21.34 -19.50
CA ALA A 73 20.66 -22.37 -18.51
C ALA A 73 19.42 -23.00 -17.84
N LEU A 74 18.37 -22.21 -17.61
CA LEU A 74 17.13 -22.67 -16.98
C LEU A 74 16.14 -23.34 -17.94
N GLY A 75 16.21 -23.00 -19.23
CA GLY A 75 15.15 -23.29 -20.19
C GLY A 75 13.92 -22.40 -19.99
N ALA A 76 12.98 -22.43 -20.95
CA ALA A 76 11.81 -21.54 -20.92
C ALA A 76 10.93 -21.72 -19.67
N ASP A 77 10.56 -22.96 -19.34
CA ASP A 77 9.71 -23.25 -18.16
C ASP A 77 10.40 -22.86 -16.84
N GLY A 78 11.71 -23.13 -16.74
CA GLY A 78 12.48 -22.76 -15.56
C GLY A 78 12.59 -21.25 -15.39
N ALA A 79 12.77 -20.51 -16.49
CA ALA A 79 12.86 -19.05 -16.49
C ALA A 79 11.53 -18.37 -16.16
N ASP A 80 10.41 -18.89 -16.67
CA ASP A 80 9.08 -18.31 -16.42
C ASP A 80 8.60 -18.47 -14.97
N ARG A 81 9.13 -19.49 -14.27
CA ARG A 81 8.87 -19.73 -12.84
C ARG A 81 9.98 -19.18 -11.92
N ALA A 82 10.99 -18.53 -12.49
CA ALA A 82 12.13 -18.06 -11.72
C ALA A 82 11.81 -16.80 -10.92
N VAL A 83 12.46 -16.67 -9.77
CA VAL A 83 12.54 -15.41 -9.03
C VAL A 83 13.99 -14.97 -9.01
N VAL A 84 14.22 -13.69 -9.33
CA VAL A 84 15.54 -13.08 -9.28
C VAL A 84 15.70 -12.35 -7.95
N LEU A 85 16.81 -12.61 -7.25
CA LEU A 85 17.19 -11.96 -6.01
C LEU A 85 18.52 -11.23 -6.18
N GLY A 86 18.48 -9.91 -6.32
CA GLY A 86 19.67 -9.05 -6.38
C GLY A 86 20.25 -8.72 -5.01
N TYR A 87 21.58 -8.74 -4.86
CA TYR A 87 22.23 -8.39 -3.60
C TYR A 87 22.45 -6.88 -3.48
N ALA A 88 22.05 -6.33 -2.33
CA ALA A 88 22.32 -4.94 -2.02
C ALA A 88 23.80 -4.78 -1.65
N GLU A 89 24.48 -3.75 -2.11
CA GLU A 89 23.92 -2.56 -2.73
C GLU A 89 24.10 -2.56 -4.26
N THR A 90 25.21 -3.13 -4.74
CA THR A 90 25.68 -2.98 -6.12
C THR A 90 24.85 -3.76 -7.14
N ALA A 91 24.27 -4.89 -6.74
CA ALA A 91 23.55 -5.78 -7.64
C ALA A 91 22.03 -5.59 -7.62
N THR A 92 21.49 -4.54 -6.97
CA THR A 92 20.05 -4.27 -6.99
C THR A 92 19.57 -3.93 -8.42
N GLY A 93 20.25 -3.00 -9.10
CA GLY A 93 19.97 -2.65 -10.49
C GLY A 93 20.33 -3.76 -11.48
N LEU A 94 21.40 -4.51 -11.19
CA LEU A 94 21.80 -5.67 -11.99
C LEU A 94 20.74 -6.79 -11.90
N GLY A 95 20.20 -7.05 -10.71
CA GLY A 95 19.14 -8.04 -10.48
C GLY A 95 17.88 -7.76 -11.29
N HIS A 96 17.43 -6.50 -11.33
CA HIS A 96 16.33 -6.11 -12.22
C HIS A 96 16.65 -6.32 -13.70
N SER A 97 17.83 -5.89 -14.14
CA SER A 97 18.24 -6.04 -15.54
C SER A 97 18.37 -7.52 -15.94
N VAL A 98 18.79 -8.39 -15.01
CA VAL A 98 18.78 -9.85 -15.19
C VAL A 98 17.34 -10.36 -15.30
N ALA A 99 16.42 -9.95 -14.42
CA ALA A 99 15.01 -10.32 -14.51
C ALA A 99 14.37 -9.88 -15.85
N ASP A 100 14.77 -8.71 -16.36
CA ASP A 100 14.38 -8.24 -17.69
C ASP A 100 14.84 -9.20 -18.79
N GLY A 101 16.10 -9.66 -18.72
CA GLY A 101 16.66 -10.62 -19.67
C GLY A 101 16.04 -12.02 -19.59
N LEU A 102 15.53 -12.43 -18.42
CA LEU A 102 14.79 -13.69 -18.26
C LEU A 102 13.40 -13.64 -18.90
N GLY A 103 12.76 -12.46 -18.91
CA GLY A 103 11.39 -12.30 -19.39
C GLY A 103 10.39 -12.33 -18.24
N ALA A 104 9.74 -13.45 -17.95
CA ALA A 104 8.62 -13.51 -17.01
C ALA A 104 9.01 -13.60 -15.51
N ALA A 105 10.29 -13.44 -15.17
CA ALA A 105 10.75 -13.53 -13.79
C ALA A 105 10.38 -12.26 -12.98
N ALA A 106 9.95 -12.47 -11.74
CA ALA A 106 9.81 -11.39 -10.76
C ALA A 106 11.17 -11.10 -10.10
N CYS A 107 11.41 -9.84 -9.73
CA CYS A 107 12.64 -9.38 -9.10
C CYS A 107 12.39 -8.96 -7.65
N LEU A 108 13.22 -9.48 -6.74
CA LEU A 108 13.41 -9.00 -5.38
C LEU A 108 14.86 -8.53 -5.27
N HIS A 109 15.15 -7.57 -4.41
CA HIS A 109 16.52 -7.39 -3.93
C HIS A 109 16.55 -7.35 -2.42
N SER A 110 17.67 -7.83 -1.85
CA SER A 110 17.93 -7.60 -0.43
C SER A 110 18.04 -6.11 -0.16
N THR A 111 17.83 -5.72 1.09
CA THR A 111 18.00 -4.33 1.53
C THR A 111 18.66 -4.30 2.89
N ARG A 112 19.41 -3.23 3.15
CA ARG A 112 19.99 -2.93 4.47
C ARG A 112 19.16 -1.89 5.23
N ARG A 113 18.07 -1.42 4.62
CA ARG A 113 17.11 -0.48 5.18
C ARG A 113 15.91 -1.25 5.76
N PRO A 114 15.70 -1.26 7.09
CA PRO A 114 14.45 -1.72 7.66
C PRO A 114 13.33 -0.76 7.24
N VAL A 115 12.15 -1.30 6.94
CA VAL A 115 10.99 -0.49 6.56
C VAL A 115 9.91 -0.71 7.62
N PRO A 116 9.51 0.32 8.38
CA PRO A 116 8.44 0.21 9.37
C PRO A 116 7.17 -0.41 8.79
N GLY A 117 6.56 -1.35 9.51
CA GLY A 117 5.34 -2.04 9.09
C GLY A 117 5.55 -3.19 8.10
N VAL A 118 6.77 -3.45 7.63
CA VAL A 118 7.05 -4.54 6.67
C VAL A 118 7.75 -5.69 7.39
N PRO A 119 7.13 -6.89 7.47
CA PRO A 119 7.77 -8.01 8.13
C PRO A 119 8.98 -8.49 7.34
N GLN A 120 10.05 -8.82 8.06
CA GLN A 120 11.18 -9.53 7.49
C GLN A 120 10.80 -10.99 7.23
N VAL A 121 10.80 -11.41 5.97
CA VAL A 121 10.50 -12.79 5.58
C VAL A 121 11.77 -13.65 5.52
N GLY A 122 12.92 -13.03 5.27
CA GLY A 122 14.21 -13.71 5.26
C GLY A 122 15.38 -12.75 5.40
N GLY A 123 16.59 -13.29 5.36
CA GLY A 123 17.80 -12.48 5.42
C GLY A 123 19.07 -13.31 5.53
N PHE A 124 20.22 -12.65 5.39
CA PHE A 124 21.53 -13.29 5.49
C PHE A 124 22.60 -12.29 5.93
N GLU A 125 23.73 -12.80 6.41
CA GLU A 125 24.87 -12.00 6.88
C GLU A 125 26.04 -12.05 5.89
N GLU A 126 26.68 -10.91 5.65
CA GLU A 126 27.95 -10.83 4.93
C GLU A 126 29.14 -10.77 5.89
N GLU A 127 30.07 -11.74 5.82
CA GLU A 127 31.20 -11.84 6.76
C GLU A 127 32.37 -10.87 6.49
N HIS A 128 32.36 -10.15 5.36
CA HIS A 128 33.49 -9.32 4.89
C HIS A 128 33.32 -7.81 5.10
N SER A 129 32.17 -7.39 5.63
CA SER A 129 31.84 -6.03 6.05
C SER A 129 31.57 -6.06 7.56
N HIS A 130 31.86 -4.97 8.27
CA HIS A 130 31.61 -4.91 9.72
C HIS A 130 30.09 -4.92 9.94
N HIS A 131 29.52 -6.09 10.27
CA HIS A 131 28.11 -6.32 10.62
C HIS A 131 27.10 -5.65 9.68
N THR A 132 26.79 -6.29 8.55
CA THR A 132 25.60 -5.91 7.80
C THR A 132 24.73 -7.09 7.46
N SER A 133 23.61 -7.15 8.19
CA SER A 133 22.44 -7.97 7.90
C SER A 133 21.77 -7.50 6.62
N HIS A 134 21.52 -8.42 5.71
CA HIS A 134 20.67 -8.21 4.54
C HIS A 134 19.26 -8.69 4.87
N LEU A 135 18.30 -7.81 4.69
CA LEU A 135 16.88 -8.08 4.90
C LEU A 135 16.21 -8.44 3.57
N LEU A 136 15.25 -9.36 3.64
CA LEU A 136 14.33 -9.64 2.55
C LEU A 136 12.93 -9.28 3.01
N LEU A 137 12.35 -8.26 2.39
CA LEU A 137 11.10 -7.62 2.80
C LEU A 137 10.03 -7.71 1.70
N PRO A 138 9.77 -8.86 1.06
CA PRO A 138 8.78 -8.92 -0.01
C PRO A 138 7.38 -8.57 0.52
N ALA A 139 6.61 -7.79 -0.25
CA ALA A 139 5.20 -7.53 0.08
C ALA A 139 4.36 -8.81 -0.01
N ASP A 140 4.70 -9.70 -0.96
CA ASP A 140 4.17 -11.05 -1.05
C ASP A 140 5.25 -12.07 -0.62
N PRO A 141 5.15 -12.67 0.59
CA PRO A 141 6.05 -13.74 1.02
C PRO A 141 6.09 -14.94 0.06
N GLY A 142 5.03 -15.16 -0.73
CA GLY A 142 4.92 -16.20 -1.75
C GLY A 142 6.03 -16.16 -2.80
N LEU A 143 6.61 -14.97 -3.04
CA LEU A 143 7.74 -14.78 -3.93
C LEU A 143 8.95 -15.65 -3.52
N LEU A 144 9.18 -15.80 -2.22
CA LEU A 144 10.27 -16.63 -1.69
C LEU A 144 9.82 -18.07 -1.39
N ALA A 145 8.53 -18.32 -1.20
CA ALA A 145 7.98 -19.64 -0.86
C ALA A 145 7.68 -20.57 -2.05
N GLY A 146 7.74 -20.08 -3.30
CA GLY A 146 7.48 -20.91 -4.49
C GLY A 146 8.45 -22.10 -4.67
N THR A 147 8.20 -22.95 -5.67
CA THR A 147 9.07 -24.12 -5.99
C THR A 147 9.96 -23.92 -7.22
N GLY A 148 9.78 -22.83 -7.96
CA GLY A 148 10.59 -22.51 -9.15
C GLY A 148 12.05 -22.17 -8.83
N PRO A 149 12.92 -21.99 -9.84
CA PRO A 149 14.33 -21.66 -9.60
C PRO A 149 14.51 -20.30 -8.90
N LEU A 150 15.49 -20.21 -8.00
CA LEU A 150 15.92 -18.93 -7.41
C LEU A 150 17.24 -18.48 -8.03
N VAL A 151 17.24 -17.32 -8.68
CA VAL A 151 18.40 -16.71 -9.33
C VAL A 151 19.00 -15.65 -8.42
N LEU A 152 20.16 -15.93 -7.83
CA LEU A 152 20.90 -15.02 -6.97
C LEU A 152 21.85 -14.17 -7.83
N VAL A 153 21.76 -12.85 -7.72
CA VAL A 153 22.52 -11.93 -8.58
C VAL A 153 23.48 -11.10 -7.74
N ASP A 154 24.76 -11.16 -8.10
CA ASP A 154 25.83 -10.38 -7.50
C ASP A 154 26.78 -9.84 -8.58
N ASP A 155 27.56 -8.80 -8.30
CA ASP A 155 28.48 -8.25 -9.29
C ASP A 155 29.72 -9.14 -9.50
N GLU A 156 30.24 -9.75 -8.44
CA GLU A 156 31.41 -10.63 -8.45
C GLU A 156 31.21 -11.88 -7.59
N LEU A 157 31.48 -13.07 -8.13
CA LEU A 157 31.55 -14.31 -7.35
C LEU A 157 32.99 -14.67 -6.99
N SER A 158 33.36 -14.50 -5.71
CA SER A 158 34.72 -14.81 -5.19
C SER A 158 34.82 -16.17 -4.51
N THR A 159 34.61 -16.29 -3.19
CA THR A 159 34.66 -17.59 -2.46
C THR A 159 33.35 -18.36 -2.49
N GLY A 160 32.27 -17.72 -2.96
CA GLY A 160 30.90 -18.25 -2.92
C GLY A 160 30.30 -18.38 -1.52
N ARG A 161 30.97 -17.91 -0.46
CA ARG A 161 30.50 -18.06 0.92
C ARG A 161 29.20 -17.31 1.21
N THR A 162 29.06 -16.05 0.77
CA THR A 162 27.82 -15.28 0.89
C THR A 162 26.66 -16.02 0.23
N VAL A 163 26.83 -16.42 -1.03
CA VAL A 163 25.83 -17.19 -1.79
C VAL A 163 25.44 -18.48 -1.06
N ARG A 164 26.40 -19.26 -0.55
CA ARG A 164 26.09 -20.48 0.23
C ARG A 164 25.29 -20.18 1.49
N ASN A 165 25.65 -19.12 2.23
CA ASN A 165 24.93 -18.72 3.44
C ASN A 165 23.50 -18.28 3.10
N THR A 166 23.33 -17.51 2.02
CA THR A 166 22.01 -17.09 1.53
C THR A 166 21.16 -18.28 1.10
N ILE A 167 21.71 -19.20 0.31
CA ILE A 167 21.01 -20.44 -0.09
C ILE A 167 20.63 -21.24 1.14
N ALA A 168 21.56 -21.47 2.09
CA ALA A 168 21.27 -22.26 3.29
C ALA A 168 20.18 -21.62 4.17
N ALA A 169 20.17 -20.29 4.28
CA ALA A 169 19.13 -19.57 5.01
C ALA A 169 17.77 -19.74 4.34
N LEU A 170 17.67 -19.49 3.04
CA LEU A 170 16.42 -19.56 2.30
C LEU A 170 15.91 -20.99 2.12
N HIS A 171 16.80 -21.95 1.86
CA HIS A 171 16.46 -23.35 1.64
C HIS A 171 15.89 -24.01 2.89
N ARG A 172 16.23 -23.53 4.10
CA ARG A 172 15.67 -24.05 5.35
C ARG A 172 14.16 -23.83 5.44
N ASP A 173 13.70 -22.68 4.98
CA ASP A 173 12.31 -22.25 5.13
C ASP A 173 11.49 -22.54 3.86
N ALA A 174 12.13 -22.40 2.68
CA ALA A 174 11.54 -22.66 1.37
C ALA A 174 12.54 -23.38 0.44
N PRO A 175 12.64 -24.73 0.52
CA PRO A 175 13.53 -25.50 -0.33
C PRO A 175 13.24 -25.31 -1.83
N ARG A 176 14.28 -25.09 -2.62
CA ARG A 176 14.22 -25.12 -4.10
C ARG A 176 15.06 -26.28 -4.63
N GLU A 177 14.58 -26.91 -5.70
CA GLU A 177 15.34 -27.94 -6.42
C GLU A 177 16.54 -27.34 -7.17
N ARG A 178 16.46 -26.08 -7.57
CA ARG A 178 17.45 -25.41 -8.41
C ARG A 178 17.69 -23.96 -8.00
N TYR A 179 18.97 -23.62 -7.91
CA TYR A 179 19.49 -22.26 -7.71
C TYR A 179 20.42 -21.90 -8.86
N VAL A 180 20.41 -20.63 -9.28
CA VAL A 180 21.38 -20.10 -10.24
C VAL A 180 22.07 -18.90 -9.63
N VAL A 181 23.40 -18.87 -9.69
CA VAL A 181 24.20 -17.72 -9.31
C VAL A 181 24.57 -16.98 -10.59
N ALA A 182 23.99 -15.80 -10.80
CA ALA A 182 24.30 -14.95 -11.93
C ALA A 182 25.27 -13.85 -11.48
N THR A 183 26.41 -13.72 -12.17
CA THR A 183 27.42 -12.72 -11.82
C THR A 183 28.10 -12.13 -13.05
N LEU A 184 28.62 -10.90 -12.97
CA LEU A 184 29.41 -10.39 -14.09
C LEU A 184 30.68 -11.21 -14.25
N VAL A 185 31.37 -11.51 -13.15
CA VAL A 185 32.64 -12.22 -13.19
C VAL A 185 32.74 -13.30 -12.11
N ASP A 186 33.07 -14.52 -12.52
CA ASP A 186 33.37 -15.64 -11.64
C ASP A 186 34.88 -15.73 -11.37
N MET A 187 35.28 -15.39 -10.14
CA MET A 187 36.66 -15.35 -9.65
C MET A 187 37.03 -16.56 -8.76
N ARG A 188 36.15 -17.57 -8.65
CA ARG A 188 36.37 -18.75 -7.80
C ARG A 188 37.59 -19.55 -8.19
N THR A 189 38.31 -20.03 -7.18
CA THR A 189 39.32 -21.08 -7.35
C THR A 189 38.67 -22.45 -7.55
N GLU A 190 39.44 -23.46 -7.96
CA GLU A 190 38.93 -24.84 -8.04
C GLU A 190 38.45 -25.37 -6.69
N ALA A 191 39.08 -24.96 -5.60
CA ALA A 191 38.64 -25.32 -4.25
C ALA A 191 37.27 -24.70 -3.91
N ASP A 192 37.04 -23.45 -4.31
CA ASP A 192 35.74 -22.79 -4.12
C ASP A 192 34.64 -23.42 -4.97
N ARG A 193 34.95 -23.82 -6.21
CA ARG A 193 34.04 -24.56 -7.09
C ARG A 193 33.65 -25.91 -6.48
N ALA A 194 34.64 -26.68 -6.03
CA ALA A 194 34.41 -27.97 -5.37
C ALA A 194 33.60 -27.81 -4.08
N ALA A 195 33.86 -26.76 -3.30
CA ALA A 195 33.11 -26.47 -2.09
C ALA A 195 31.65 -26.09 -2.37
N LEU A 196 31.36 -25.36 -3.46
CA LEU A 196 29.98 -25.10 -3.87
C LEU A 196 29.26 -26.38 -4.35
N ALA A 197 29.94 -27.22 -5.14
CA ALA A 197 29.37 -28.48 -5.61
C ALA A 197 29.04 -29.44 -4.44
N LYS A 198 29.96 -29.55 -3.47
CA LYS A 198 29.73 -30.31 -2.24
C LYS A 198 28.51 -29.78 -1.47
N PHE A 199 28.44 -28.47 -1.28
CA PHE A 199 27.31 -27.82 -0.61
C PHE A 199 25.97 -28.08 -1.31
N ALA A 200 25.93 -27.98 -2.63
CA ALA A 200 24.73 -28.28 -3.43
C ALA A 200 24.27 -29.73 -3.22
N ALA A 201 25.22 -30.69 -3.25
CA ALA A 201 24.94 -32.11 -3.01
C ALA A 201 24.43 -32.37 -1.58
N GLU A 202 24.98 -31.71 -0.57
CA GLU A 202 24.52 -31.82 0.83
C GLU A 202 23.09 -31.29 1.03
N LEU A 203 22.67 -30.30 0.25
CA LEU A 203 21.29 -29.78 0.27
C LEU A 203 20.31 -30.62 -0.57
N GLY A 204 20.81 -31.52 -1.43
CA GLY A 204 19.96 -32.22 -2.40
C GLY A 204 19.40 -31.28 -3.49
N ALA A 205 20.11 -30.20 -3.81
CA ALA A 205 19.72 -29.20 -4.80
C ALA A 205 20.78 -29.04 -5.90
N VAL A 206 20.39 -28.47 -7.04
CA VAL A 206 21.31 -28.06 -8.11
C VAL A 206 21.66 -26.59 -7.93
N VAL A 207 22.96 -26.26 -7.99
CA VAL A 207 23.43 -24.87 -7.96
C VAL A 207 24.29 -24.61 -9.19
N ASP A 208 23.74 -23.89 -10.17
CA ASP A 208 24.43 -23.49 -11.38
C ASP A 208 25.08 -22.12 -11.21
N VAL A 209 26.16 -21.84 -11.95
CA VAL A 209 26.77 -20.51 -12.02
C VAL A 209 26.83 -20.05 -13.46
N VAL A 210 26.27 -18.86 -13.71
CA VAL A 210 26.26 -18.19 -15.01
C VAL A 210 27.03 -16.88 -14.86
N SER A 211 28.03 -16.67 -15.71
CA SER A 211 28.80 -15.43 -15.72
C SER A 211 29.08 -14.88 -17.11
N LEU A 212 29.38 -13.58 -17.19
CA LEU A 212 29.83 -12.95 -18.44
C LEU A 212 31.31 -13.21 -18.70
N ALA A 213 32.13 -13.20 -17.65
CA ALA A 213 33.54 -13.52 -17.69
C ALA A 213 33.97 -14.46 -16.55
N GLY A 214 35.14 -15.06 -16.72
CA GLY A 214 35.80 -15.89 -15.71
C GLY A 214 37.25 -15.49 -15.54
N GLY A 215 37.74 -15.47 -14.30
CA GLY A 215 39.10 -15.04 -14.03
C GLY A 215 39.63 -15.43 -12.65
N ARG A 216 40.76 -14.83 -12.30
CA ARG A 216 41.40 -14.97 -10.99
C ARG A 216 42.01 -13.65 -10.55
N VAL A 217 41.92 -13.39 -9.26
CA VAL A 217 42.63 -12.30 -8.60
C VAL A 217 43.82 -12.89 -7.83
N TRP A 218 45.02 -12.43 -8.16
CA TRP A 218 46.24 -12.80 -7.45
C TRP A 218 46.64 -11.71 -6.48
N LEU A 219 46.86 -12.08 -5.23
CA LEU A 219 47.23 -11.19 -4.14
C LEU A 219 48.61 -11.57 -3.60
N PRO A 220 49.56 -10.64 -3.51
CA PRO A 220 50.82 -10.89 -2.81
C PRO A 220 50.60 -10.98 -1.30
N ALA A 221 51.49 -11.70 -0.60
CA ALA A 221 51.36 -11.96 0.84
C ALA A 221 51.32 -10.68 1.71
N ASP A 222 51.95 -9.60 1.25
CA ASP A 222 52.06 -8.31 1.94
C ASP A 222 51.07 -7.25 1.42
N VAL A 223 50.06 -7.64 0.63
CA VAL A 223 49.10 -6.71 -0.02
C VAL A 223 48.35 -5.81 0.96
N LEU A 224 48.07 -6.29 2.17
CA LEU A 224 47.39 -5.51 3.21
C LEU A 224 48.29 -4.40 3.77
N ALA A 225 49.55 -4.72 4.05
CA ALA A 225 50.53 -3.75 4.53
C ALA A 225 50.81 -2.67 3.48
N ARG A 226 51.00 -3.07 2.21
CA ARG A 226 51.18 -2.12 1.09
C ARG A 226 49.96 -1.22 0.90
N GLY A 227 48.75 -1.80 0.99
CA GLY A 227 47.50 -1.05 0.89
C GLY A 227 47.34 -0.02 1.99
N ALA A 228 47.61 -0.39 3.24
CA ALA A 228 47.52 0.52 4.38
C ALA A 228 48.51 1.69 4.27
N ALA A 229 49.75 1.42 3.84
CA ALA A 229 50.75 2.45 3.62
C ALA A 229 50.34 3.45 2.53
N LEU A 230 49.81 2.95 1.40
CA LEU A 230 49.33 3.80 0.30
C LEU A 230 48.12 4.65 0.71
N VAL A 231 47.15 4.07 1.43
CA VAL A 231 46.01 4.84 1.94
C VAL A 231 46.49 5.98 2.85
N ALA A 232 47.41 5.69 3.77
CA ALA A 232 47.96 6.71 4.69
C ALA A 232 48.73 7.82 3.95
N GLU A 233 49.52 7.46 2.93
CA GLU A 233 50.24 8.42 2.08
C GLU A 233 49.28 9.39 1.37
N PHE A 234 48.25 8.85 0.72
CA PHE A 234 47.27 9.67 -0.01
C PHE A 234 46.40 10.51 0.92
N GLU A 235 45.98 9.97 2.07
CA GLU A 235 45.23 10.72 3.07
C GLU A 235 46.06 11.88 3.67
N ALA A 236 47.36 11.69 3.89
CA ALA A 236 48.26 12.75 4.37
C ALA A 236 48.51 13.85 3.32
N SER A 237 48.43 13.51 2.03
CA SER A 237 48.62 14.43 0.91
C SER A 237 47.33 15.14 0.46
N ALA A 238 46.17 14.75 0.99
CA ALA A 238 44.89 15.30 0.58
C ALA A 238 44.79 16.78 0.97
N ALA A 239 44.63 17.66 -0.02
CA ALA A 239 44.37 19.07 0.22
C ALA A 239 43.02 19.25 0.97
N PRO A 240 42.86 20.30 1.79
CA PRO A 240 41.57 20.62 2.40
C PRO A 240 40.51 20.77 1.31
N VAL A 241 39.33 20.20 1.54
CA VAL A 241 38.17 20.38 0.67
C VAL A 241 37.81 21.87 0.69
N ALA A 242 37.80 22.52 -0.48
CA ALA A 242 37.38 23.91 -0.62
C ALA A 242 35.92 24.06 -0.16
N GLU A 243 35.60 25.15 0.55
CA GLU A 243 34.22 25.47 0.93
C GLU A 243 33.32 25.50 -0.31
N ALA A 244 32.17 24.84 -0.20
CA ALA A 244 31.22 24.77 -1.29
C ALA A 244 30.69 26.19 -1.59
N PRO A 245 30.61 26.59 -2.88
CA PRO A 245 29.92 27.81 -3.26
C PRO A 245 28.44 27.75 -2.82
N PRO A 246 27.75 28.90 -2.65
CA PRO A 246 26.36 28.93 -2.22
C PRO A 246 25.48 28.07 -3.14
N ALA A 247 24.56 27.31 -2.53
CA ALA A 247 23.69 26.37 -3.21
C ALA A 247 22.90 27.06 -4.34
N GLY A 248 23.03 26.53 -5.57
CA GLY A 248 22.06 26.80 -6.63
C GLY A 248 20.68 26.26 -6.20
N SER A 249 19.61 26.94 -6.62
CA SER A 249 18.25 26.48 -6.34
C SER A 249 17.99 25.12 -7.01
N VAL A 250 17.69 24.10 -6.21
CA VAL A 250 17.29 22.78 -6.71
C VAL A 250 15.90 22.88 -7.32
N THR A 251 15.74 22.36 -8.53
CA THR A 251 14.43 22.31 -9.21
C THR A 251 13.85 20.91 -9.10
N ARG A 252 12.63 20.79 -8.58
CA ARG A 252 11.92 19.51 -8.51
C ARG A 252 11.27 19.19 -9.86
N VAL A 253 11.44 17.95 -10.33
CA VAL A 253 10.82 17.42 -11.54
C VAL A 253 9.72 16.46 -11.12
N GLU A 254 8.48 16.89 -11.31
CA GLU A 254 7.31 16.05 -11.04
C GLU A 254 7.21 14.97 -12.13
N LEU A 255 7.59 13.76 -11.75
CA LEU A 255 7.34 12.55 -12.52
C LEU A 255 5.89 12.15 -12.21
N ASP A 256 4.96 12.29 -13.17
CA ASP A 256 3.59 11.76 -13.03
C ASP A 256 3.65 10.23 -12.95
N TRP A 257 4.07 9.72 -11.79
CA TRP A 257 4.43 8.33 -11.62
C TRP A 257 3.18 7.47 -11.71
N PRO A 258 3.17 6.39 -12.52
CA PRO A 258 1.99 5.56 -12.69
C PRO A 258 1.49 4.98 -11.35
N ALA A 259 0.19 5.07 -11.11
CA ALA A 259 -0.43 4.51 -9.91
C ALA A 259 -0.17 2.99 -9.81
N GLY A 260 0.19 2.53 -8.61
CA GLY A 260 0.48 1.13 -8.32
C GLY A 260 1.78 0.59 -8.95
N LEU A 261 2.64 1.44 -9.50
CA LEU A 261 3.99 1.05 -9.93
C LEU A 261 4.97 1.25 -8.76
N PRO A 262 5.61 0.19 -8.23
CA PRO A 262 6.62 0.35 -7.18
C PRO A 262 7.87 1.08 -7.67
N ASP A 263 8.61 1.66 -6.72
CA ASP A 263 9.89 2.35 -6.91
C ASP A 263 11.05 1.41 -7.30
N GLY A 264 10.92 0.12 -7.00
CA GLY A 264 11.94 -0.88 -7.30
C GLY A 264 11.60 -2.28 -6.81
N GLY A 265 12.65 -3.07 -6.57
CA GLY A 265 12.54 -4.50 -6.26
C GLY A 265 12.61 -4.79 -4.77
N ARG A 266 12.65 -3.78 -3.91
CA ARG A 266 12.83 -3.94 -2.45
C ARG A 266 11.74 -4.82 -1.84
N HIS A 267 10.53 -4.68 -2.35
CA HIS A 267 9.32 -5.38 -1.91
C HIS A 267 8.75 -6.34 -2.97
N GLY A 268 9.48 -6.56 -4.06
CA GLY A 268 9.04 -7.35 -5.20
C GLY A 268 8.60 -6.50 -6.41
N PHE A 269 9.07 -6.86 -7.58
CA PHE A 269 8.78 -6.21 -8.86
C PHE A 269 8.40 -7.26 -9.90
N THR A 270 7.15 -7.22 -10.35
CA THR A 270 6.58 -8.27 -11.20
C THR A 270 6.74 -7.93 -12.69
N PRO A 271 6.54 -8.92 -13.59
CA PRO A 271 6.49 -8.65 -15.03
C PRO A 271 5.40 -7.63 -15.42
N GLU A 272 4.30 -7.55 -14.65
CA GLU A 272 3.25 -6.54 -14.85
C GLU A 272 3.74 -5.15 -14.46
N HIS A 273 4.46 -5.00 -13.35
CA HIS A 273 5.09 -3.74 -12.98
C HIS A 273 6.07 -3.27 -14.07
N ARG A 274 6.88 -4.19 -14.63
CA ARG A 274 7.76 -3.86 -15.76
C ARG A 274 7.00 -3.33 -16.97
N ARG A 275 5.95 -4.02 -17.42
CA ARG A 275 5.13 -3.56 -18.55
C ARG A 275 4.57 -2.15 -18.33
N ARG A 276 4.12 -1.86 -17.11
CA ARG A 276 3.61 -0.52 -16.73
C ARG A 276 4.71 0.53 -16.76
N LEU A 277 5.89 0.23 -16.21
CA LEU A 277 7.05 1.14 -16.28
C LEU A 277 7.42 1.42 -17.74
N GLU A 278 7.58 0.38 -18.56
CA GLU A 278 7.94 0.50 -19.98
C GLU A 278 6.95 1.35 -20.77
N ALA A 279 5.65 1.19 -20.52
CA ALA A 279 4.62 2.03 -21.14
C ALA A 279 4.70 3.51 -20.71
N ALA A 280 5.14 3.78 -19.47
CA ALA A 280 5.22 5.13 -18.92
C ALA A 280 6.54 5.85 -19.23
N LEU A 281 7.63 5.12 -19.46
CA LEU A 281 8.98 5.66 -19.66
C LEU A 281 9.06 6.80 -20.69
N PRO A 282 8.40 6.74 -21.88
CA PRO A 282 8.44 7.85 -22.83
C PRO A 282 7.92 9.18 -22.27
N ALA A 283 6.82 9.15 -21.51
CA ALA A 283 6.24 10.35 -20.90
C ALA A 283 7.09 10.86 -19.73
N LEU A 284 7.64 9.96 -18.91
CA LEU A 284 8.55 10.30 -17.83
C LEU A 284 9.85 10.93 -18.39
N ALA A 285 10.41 10.36 -19.46
CA ALA A 285 11.59 10.88 -20.14
C ALA A 285 11.35 12.29 -20.73
N ALA A 286 10.16 12.54 -21.29
CA ALA A 286 9.81 13.87 -21.80
C ALA A 286 9.77 14.94 -20.70
N ARG A 287 9.31 14.59 -19.50
CA ARG A 287 9.33 15.48 -18.33
C ARG A 287 10.74 15.80 -17.87
N VAL A 288 11.60 14.78 -17.81
CA VAL A 288 13.02 14.98 -17.50
C VAL A 288 13.68 15.87 -18.55
N ALA A 289 13.47 15.58 -19.85
CA ALA A 289 14.04 16.35 -20.95
C ALA A 289 13.60 17.82 -20.94
N ALA A 290 12.33 18.09 -20.60
CA ALA A 290 11.80 19.45 -20.49
C ALA A 290 12.41 20.26 -19.34
N ALA A 291 12.92 19.59 -18.29
CA ALA A 291 13.60 20.23 -17.17
C ALA A 291 15.09 20.52 -17.43
N LEU A 292 15.67 19.96 -18.51
CA LEU A 292 17.07 20.17 -18.84
C LEU A 292 17.32 21.58 -19.41
N PRO A 293 18.48 22.20 -19.13
CA PRO A 293 18.82 23.49 -19.71
C PRO A 293 19.01 23.37 -21.24
N ALA A 294 18.58 24.41 -21.96
CA ALA A 294 18.74 24.47 -23.41
C ALA A 294 20.23 24.36 -23.82
N GLY A 295 20.54 23.45 -24.74
CA GLY A 295 21.92 23.22 -25.20
C GLY A 295 22.80 22.45 -24.20
N ALA A 296 22.20 21.75 -23.22
CA ALA A 296 22.92 20.79 -22.38
C ALA A 296 23.74 19.83 -23.23
N ARG A 297 24.95 19.51 -22.80
CA ARG A 297 25.86 18.57 -23.45
C ARG A 297 26.17 17.35 -22.59
N ARG A 298 26.11 17.47 -21.27
CA ARG A 298 26.37 16.39 -20.31
C ARG A 298 25.35 16.41 -19.18
N VAL A 299 24.63 15.32 -19.04
CA VAL A 299 23.60 15.11 -18.02
C VAL A 299 23.94 13.86 -17.21
N LEU A 300 23.87 13.97 -15.89
CA LEU A 300 23.97 12.83 -14.99
C LEU A 300 22.60 12.53 -14.39
N VAL A 301 22.16 11.27 -14.47
CA VAL A 301 21.06 10.75 -13.66
C VAL A 301 21.67 9.93 -12.53
N LEU A 302 21.41 10.32 -11.29
CA LEU A 302 22.01 9.77 -10.09
C LEU A 302 20.94 9.13 -9.22
N GLY A 303 21.00 7.81 -9.02
CA GLY A 303 20.19 7.11 -8.02
C GLY A 303 20.78 7.17 -6.61
N THR A 304 20.02 6.72 -5.61
CA THR A 304 20.46 6.67 -4.20
C THR A 304 20.67 5.22 -3.74
N GLU A 305 21.92 4.87 -3.40
CA GLU A 305 22.34 3.58 -2.85
C GLU A 305 21.72 2.37 -3.57
N GLU A 306 20.65 1.79 -3.01
CA GLU A 306 19.94 0.60 -3.49
C GLU A 306 18.94 0.91 -4.62
N LEU A 307 18.47 2.16 -4.75
CA LEU A 307 17.56 2.62 -5.81
C LEU A 307 18.34 2.87 -7.11
N MET A 308 18.66 1.80 -7.82
CA MET A 308 19.43 1.86 -9.06
C MET A 308 18.60 1.67 -10.33
N TYR A 309 17.60 0.79 -10.30
CA TYR A 309 16.92 0.34 -11.52
C TYR A 309 16.03 1.42 -12.17
N VAL A 310 15.14 2.05 -11.40
CA VAL A 310 14.29 3.11 -11.93
C VAL A 310 15.09 4.30 -12.47
N PRO A 311 16.11 4.84 -11.75
CA PRO A 311 16.92 5.91 -12.29
C PRO A 311 17.71 5.49 -13.54
N LEU A 312 18.15 4.23 -13.61
CA LEU A 312 18.77 3.67 -14.81
C LEU A 312 17.81 3.67 -16.01
N ARG A 313 16.58 3.18 -15.85
CA ARG A 313 15.59 3.13 -16.94
C ARG A 313 15.13 4.53 -17.35
N LEU A 314 15.02 5.48 -16.40
CA LEU A 314 14.77 6.89 -16.70
C LEU A 314 15.92 7.49 -17.52
N ALA A 315 17.18 7.25 -17.12
CA ALA A 315 18.34 7.73 -17.86
C ALA A 315 18.39 7.17 -19.29
N GLU A 316 18.07 5.88 -19.46
CA GLU A 316 17.98 5.23 -20.76
C GLU A 316 16.92 5.86 -21.65
N ALA A 317 15.68 5.95 -21.16
CA ALA A 317 14.57 6.54 -21.92
C ALA A 317 14.81 8.02 -22.25
N THR A 318 15.45 8.79 -21.35
CA THR A 318 15.85 10.17 -21.63
C THR A 318 16.94 10.23 -22.70
N ALA A 319 17.95 9.34 -22.65
CA ALA A 319 18.99 9.27 -23.67
C ALA A 319 18.39 8.94 -25.06
N GLU A 320 17.50 7.96 -25.13
CA GLU A 320 16.80 7.55 -26.35
C GLU A 320 15.95 8.70 -26.92
N LEU A 321 15.20 9.40 -26.07
CA LEU A 321 14.37 10.53 -26.47
C LEU A 321 15.19 11.69 -27.05
N LEU A 322 16.36 11.96 -26.46
CA LEU A 322 17.25 13.06 -26.89
C LEU A 322 18.09 12.70 -28.13
N GLY A 323 18.29 11.40 -28.38
CA GLY A 323 18.97 10.86 -29.55
C GLY A 323 20.47 11.13 -29.59
N ASP A 324 21.14 10.59 -30.62
CA ASP A 324 22.62 10.65 -30.77
C ASP A 324 23.18 12.08 -30.94
N GLY A 325 22.34 13.04 -31.34
CA GLY A 325 22.69 14.46 -31.46
C GLY A 325 22.43 15.27 -30.19
N GLY A 326 21.82 14.67 -29.16
CA GLY A 326 21.52 15.28 -27.87
C GLY A 326 22.69 15.26 -26.89
N PRO A 327 22.47 15.69 -25.63
CA PRO A 327 23.49 15.58 -24.58
C PRO A 327 23.88 14.12 -24.32
N GLU A 328 25.12 13.94 -23.88
CA GLU A 328 25.57 12.69 -23.27
C GLU A 328 24.86 12.51 -21.92
N VAL A 329 23.95 11.54 -21.85
CA VAL A 329 23.29 11.12 -20.61
C VAL A 329 24.03 9.95 -20.01
N LEU A 330 24.47 10.09 -18.75
CA LEU A 330 25.13 9.04 -17.98
C LEU A 330 24.31 8.71 -16.73
N PHE A 331 24.40 7.46 -16.31
CA PHE A 331 23.81 6.95 -15.09
C PHE A 331 24.90 6.69 -14.04
N SER A 332 24.61 7.05 -12.79
CA SER A 332 25.40 6.64 -11.62
C SER A 332 24.50 6.44 -10.41
N THR A 333 25.06 5.99 -9.28
CA THR A 333 24.36 5.99 -7.99
C THR A 333 25.31 6.38 -6.85
N THR A 334 24.75 6.77 -5.70
CA THR A 334 25.51 6.93 -4.46
C THR A 334 25.86 5.58 -3.83
N THR A 335 26.74 5.59 -2.83
CA THR A 335 27.04 4.41 -2.03
C THR A 335 27.55 4.75 -0.64
N ARG A 336 27.37 3.83 0.29
CA ARG A 336 27.97 3.88 1.63
C ARG A 336 29.41 3.37 1.69
N SER A 337 29.91 2.69 0.65
CA SER A 337 31.23 2.06 0.68
C SER A 337 32.35 3.09 0.55
N PRO A 338 33.29 3.20 1.53
CA PRO A 338 34.41 4.12 1.45
C PRO A 338 35.52 3.57 0.53
N VAL A 339 35.76 4.27 -0.57
CA VAL A 339 36.80 3.98 -1.56
C VAL A 339 37.76 5.17 -1.61
N LEU A 340 39.05 4.88 -1.76
CA LEU A 340 40.08 5.92 -1.83
C LEU A 340 40.05 6.57 -3.22
N PRO A 341 39.80 7.88 -3.34
CA PRO A 341 39.96 8.59 -4.60
C PRO A 341 41.44 8.90 -4.86
N VAL A 342 41.89 8.66 -6.08
CA VAL A 342 43.22 9.05 -6.57
C VAL A 342 43.04 9.67 -7.96
N ASP A 343 43.32 10.96 -8.11
CA ASP A 343 43.24 11.64 -9.40
C ASP A 343 44.45 11.28 -10.30
N ASP A 344 44.42 10.06 -10.82
CA ASP A 344 45.39 9.52 -11.77
C ASP A 344 44.61 8.91 -12.94
N PRO A 345 44.97 9.22 -14.21
CA PRO A 345 44.29 8.66 -15.38
C PRO A 345 44.27 7.13 -15.43
N GLY A 346 45.22 6.45 -14.78
CA GLY A 346 45.29 4.99 -14.69
C GLY A 346 44.48 4.36 -13.55
N TYR A 347 43.70 5.14 -12.79
CA TYR A 347 42.97 4.70 -11.61
C TYR A 347 41.45 4.88 -11.75
N ALA A 348 40.68 3.94 -11.20
CA ALA A 348 39.23 3.85 -11.44
C ALA A 348 38.42 4.96 -10.76
N ILE A 349 38.85 5.39 -9.56
CA ILE A 349 38.09 6.31 -8.70
C ILE A 349 38.88 7.60 -8.55
N ARG A 350 38.59 8.59 -9.40
CA ARG A 350 39.37 9.82 -9.50
C ARG A 350 38.85 10.94 -8.61
N SER A 351 37.57 10.93 -8.29
CA SER A 351 36.96 11.91 -7.40
C SER A 351 35.91 11.30 -6.47
N ARG A 352 35.64 11.98 -5.35
CA ARG A 352 34.69 11.56 -4.32
C ARG A 352 33.95 12.78 -3.78
N LEU A 353 32.63 12.76 -3.87
CA LEU A 353 31.76 13.59 -3.04
C LEU A 353 31.50 12.86 -1.73
N THR A 354 31.45 13.60 -0.63
CA THR A 354 31.11 13.06 0.70
C THR A 354 30.00 13.93 1.28
N PHE A 355 28.93 13.29 1.77
CA PHE A 355 27.75 13.93 2.34
C PHE A 355 27.20 13.04 3.46
N PRO A 356 26.43 13.57 4.43
CA PRO A 356 25.80 12.74 5.45
C PRO A 356 24.72 11.84 4.85
N SER A 357 24.50 10.66 5.44
CA SER A 357 23.32 9.84 5.16
C SER A 357 22.04 10.64 5.38
N HIS A 358 21.04 10.42 4.53
CA HIS A 358 19.79 11.16 4.53
C HIS A 358 18.55 10.27 4.68
N ASP A 359 18.70 8.97 4.90
CA ASP A 359 17.62 7.97 4.83
C ASP A 359 17.50 7.12 6.10
N ASP A 360 18.07 7.58 7.22
CA ASP A 360 18.13 6.89 8.53
C ASP A 360 18.54 5.42 8.42
N PRO A 361 19.77 5.16 7.93
CA PRO A 361 20.22 3.82 7.62
C PRO A 361 20.44 2.98 8.89
N ALA A 362 20.28 1.67 8.78
CA ALA A 362 20.44 0.75 9.92
C ALA A 362 21.84 0.74 10.55
N ASP A 363 22.86 1.18 9.80
CA ASP A 363 24.23 1.33 10.29
C ASP A 363 24.49 2.65 11.02
N GLY A 364 23.43 3.44 11.24
CA GLY A 364 23.48 4.73 11.93
C GLY A 364 23.94 5.88 11.03
N PRO A 365 23.86 7.13 11.53
CA PRO A 365 24.26 8.29 10.74
C PRO A 365 25.74 8.18 10.36
N GLY A 366 26.05 8.39 9.09
CA GLY A 366 27.41 8.23 8.60
C GLY A 366 27.62 8.85 7.22
N PRO A 367 28.89 8.96 6.77
CA PRO A 367 29.18 9.48 5.45
C PRO A 367 28.65 8.55 4.36
N ARG A 368 28.18 9.17 3.28
CA ARG A 368 27.81 8.58 2.00
C ARG A 368 28.62 9.23 0.90
N TYR A 369 28.75 8.53 -0.22
CA TYR A 369 29.70 8.86 -1.26
C TYR A 369 29.06 8.83 -2.65
N ALA A 370 29.49 9.75 -3.51
CA ALA A 370 29.28 9.66 -4.95
C ALA A 370 30.64 9.80 -5.64
N TYR A 371 31.01 8.80 -6.44
CA TYR A 371 32.33 8.72 -7.06
C TYR A 371 32.33 9.22 -8.50
N ASN A 372 33.43 9.83 -8.92
CA ASN A 372 33.62 10.32 -10.30
C ASN A 372 32.56 11.34 -10.76
N VAL A 373 31.90 12.01 -9.82
CA VAL A 373 30.97 13.12 -10.09
C VAL A 373 31.70 14.45 -10.09
N ALA A 374 32.54 14.72 -9.08
CA ALA A 374 33.39 15.91 -9.03
C ALA A 374 34.42 15.92 -10.16
N GLY A 375 34.80 17.11 -10.62
CA GLY A 375 35.82 17.32 -11.65
C GLY A 375 35.31 17.16 -13.10
N ARG A 376 34.04 16.80 -13.30
CA ARG A 376 33.37 16.80 -14.61
C ARG A 376 32.38 17.95 -14.67
N ALA A 377 32.40 18.71 -15.76
CA ALA A 377 31.51 19.87 -15.93
C ALA A 377 30.13 19.42 -16.44
N TRP A 378 29.27 19.00 -15.52
CA TRP A 378 27.88 18.60 -15.77
C TRP A 378 27.00 19.83 -16.03
N ASP A 379 26.22 19.80 -17.11
CA ASP A 379 25.25 20.86 -17.40
C ASP A 379 23.99 20.70 -16.54
N ALA A 380 23.61 19.46 -16.23
CA ALA A 380 22.55 19.12 -15.27
C ALA A 380 22.87 17.82 -14.52
N ILE A 381 22.42 17.73 -13.27
CA ILE A 381 22.42 16.48 -12.48
C ILE A 381 21.01 16.26 -11.95
N LEU A 382 20.37 15.18 -12.36
CA LEU A 382 19.10 14.71 -11.83
C LEU A 382 19.35 13.67 -10.73
N LEU A 383 19.11 14.05 -9.47
CA LEU A 383 19.00 13.09 -8.37
C LEU A 383 17.62 12.44 -8.39
N VAL A 384 17.58 11.12 -8.32
CA VAL A 384 16.34 10.34 -8.19
C VAL A 384 16.38 9.56 -6.88
N THR A 385 15.38 9.78 -6.02
CA THR A 385 15.24 9.09 -4.71
C THR A 385 13.81 8.58 -4.50
N ASP A 386 13.62 7.64 -3.58
CA ASP A 386 12.30 7.23 -3.11
C ASP A 386 11.74 8.25 -2.10
N VAL A 387 10.41 8.26 -1.88
CA VAL A 387 9.75 9.15 -0.90
C VAL A 387 10.38 9.06 0.49
N ALA A 388 10.80 7.86 0.89
CA ALA A 388 11.39 7.67 2.19
C ALA A 388 12.84 8.22 2.27
N GLY A 389 13.51 8.46 1.14
CA GLY A 389 14.81 9.13 1.05
C GLY A 389 14.74 10.65 0.83
N ASP A 390 13.55 11.20 0.54
CA ASP A 390 13.29 12.64 0.42
C ASP A 390 13.06 13.28 1.80
N THR A 391 14.13 13.35 2.61
CA THR A 391 14.08 13.84 4.00
C THR A 391 14.67 15.24 4.15
N ASP A 392 14.41 15.91 5.27
CA ASP A 392 15.04 17.21 5.58
C ASP A 392 16.59 17.15 5.51
N ALA A 393 17.19 16.01 5.87
CA ALA A 393 18.65 15.82 5.80
C ALA A 393 19.19 15.79 4.36
N LEU A 394 18.38 15.37 3.38
CA LEU A 394 18.71 15.44 1.96
C LEU A 394 18.85 16.91 1.50
N HIS A 395 17.96 17.78 2.00
CA HIS A 395 17.84 19.20 1.66
C HIS A 395 18.70 20.12 2.53
N ALA A 396 19.21 19.64 3.66
CA ALA A 396 19.98 20.42 4.62
C ALA A 396 21.24 21.06 4.00
N PRO A 397 21.73 22.19 4.53
CA PRO A 397 23.05 22.70 4.20
C PRO A 397 24.11 21.63 4.43
N GLY A 398 24.88 21.30 3.39
CA GLY A 398 25.87 20.19 3.43
C GLY A 398 25.29 18.79 3.18
N GLY A 399 23.99 18.67 2.94
CA GLY A 399 23.33 17.46 2.45
C GLY A 399 23.67 17.15 0.98
N LEU A 400 23.15 16.03 0.47
CA LEU A 400 23.48 15.55 -0.89
C LEU A 400 23.13 16.59 -1.97
N LEU A 401 21.96 17.23 -1.88
CA LEU A 401 21.55 18.21 -2.89
C LEU A 401 22.48 19.42 -2.94
N ALA A 402 22.91 19.92 -1.78
CA ALA A 402 23.90 20.99 -1.70
C ALA A 402 25.26 20.56 -2.28
N ALA A 403 25.69 19.32 -2.00
CA ALA A 403 26.92 18.77 -2.56
C ALA A 403 26.86 18.63 -4.09
N LEU A 404 25.71 18.24 -4.66
CA LEU A 404 25.53 18.15 -6.12
C LEU A 404 25.45 19.54 -6.77
N ALA A 405 24.79 20.51 -6.14
CA ALA A 405 24.67 21.87 -6.64
C ALA A 405 26.02 22.58 -6.82
N ALA A 406 27.06 22.16 -6.08
CA ALA A 406 28.43 22.65 -6.27
C ALA A 406 29.10 22.15 -7.58
N HIS A 407 28.50 21.17 -8.27
CA HIS A 407 29.07 20.51 -9.44
C HIS A 407 28.22 20.62 -10.71
N THR A 408 27.12 21.37 -10.66
CA THR A 408 26.27 21.63 -11.83
C THR A 408 25.50 22.95 -11.68
N PRO A 409 25.28 23.70 -12.78
CA PRO A 409 24.40 24.87 -12.74
C PRO A 409 22.90 24.51 -12.66
N CYS A 410 22.53 23.25 -12.92
CA CYS A 410 21.13 22.79 -12.92
C CYS A 410 20.97 21.50 -12.08
N PRO A 411 20.90 21.61 -10.74
CA PRO A 411 20.56 20.49 -9.88
C PRO A 411 19.05 20.23 -9.94
N LEU A 412 18.67 19.02 -10.34
CA LEU A 412 17.30 18.55 -10.44
C LEU A 412 17.04 17.44 -9.41
N LEU A 413 15.82 17.37 -8.88
CA LEU A 413 15.36 16.32 -7.97
C LEU A 413 14.07 15.69 -8.51
N ALA A 414 14.05 14.37 -8.65
CA ALA A 414 12.82 13.60 -8.86
C ALA A 414 12.64 12.61 -7.71
N VAL A 415 11.40 12.48 -7.23
CA VAL A 415 11.06 11.59 -6.12
C VAL A 415 10.01 10.59 -6.59
N VAL A 416 10.35 9.31 -6.53
CA VAL A 416 9.45 8.22 -6.91
C VAL A 416 8.71 7.70 -5.68
N PRO A 417 7.39 7.51 -5.75
CA PRO A 417 6.62 7.15 -4.58
C PRO A 417 6.67 5.64 -4.30
N ASP A 418 6.88 5.26 -3.04
CA ASP A 418 6.65 3.89 -2.53
C ASP A 418 5.15 3.73 -2.25
N ARG A 419 4.30 3.73 -3.29
CA ARG A 419 2.84 3.62 -3.10
C ARG A 419 2.42 2.15 -2.99
N ARG A 420 2.58 1.60 -1.79
CA ARG A 420 1.77 0.46 -1.34
C ARG A 420 0.37 0.93 -1.02
N LEU A 421 -0.63 0.09 -1.29
CA LEU A 421 -1.94 0.29 -0.71
C LEU A 421 -1.81 0.03 0.80
N ALA A 422 -2.32 0.94 1.62
CA ALA A 422 -2.22 0.82 3.08
C ALA A 422 -2.86 -0.47 3.59
N GLU A 423 -2.28 -1.07 4.62
CA GLU A 423 -2.91 -2.19 5.33
C GLU A 423 -4.20 -1.72 6.03
N PRO A 424 -5.22 -2.57 6.17
CA PRO A 424 -6.44 -2.22 6.89
C PRO A 424 -6.14 -1.86 8.34
N LEU A 425 -6.72 -0.78 8.84
CA LEU A 425 -6.62 -0.43 10.26
C LEU A 425 -7.37 -1.45 11.12
N ARG A 426 -6.96 -1.60 12.38
CA ARG A 426 -7.47 -2.63 13.30
C ARG A 426 -7.64 -2.06 14.70
N GLY A 427 -8.62 -2.56 15.45
CA GLY A 427 -8.77 -2.23 16.87
C GLY A 427 -7.66 -2.85 17.74
N PRO A 428 -7.35 -2.28 18.92
CA PRO A 428 -7.90 -1.05 19.48
C PRO A 428 -7.22 0.22 18.94
N ALA A 429 -6.24 0.09 18.04
CA ALA A 429 -5.54 1.24 17.46
C ALA A 429 -6.54 2.13 16.71
N PHE A 430 -7.43 1.52 15.92
CA PHE A 430 -8.52 2.20 15.22
C PHE A 430 -9.85 1.46 15.41
N GLY A 431 -10.81 2.15 16.04
CA GLY A 431 -12.09 1.60 16.44
C GLY A 431 -12.02 0.66 17.65
N SER A 432 -13.17 0.35 18.23
CA SER A 432 -13.30 -0.43 19.46
C SER A 432 -13.64 -1.92 19.26
N TYR A 433 -13.90 -2.35 18.03
CA TYR A 433 -14.05 -3.78 17.71
C TYR A 433 -12.71 -4.52 17.83
N ALA A 434 -12.74 -5.83 18.07
CA ALA A 434 -11.52 -6.61 18.18
C ALA A 434 -10.78 -6.69 16.83
N ALA A 435 -9.44 -6.79 16.87
CA ALA A 435 -8.60 -6.76 15.68
C ALA A 435 -8.96 -7.85 14.65
N ASP A 436 -9.37 -9.03 15.12
CA ASP A 436 -9.73 -10.16 14.27
C ASP A 436 -11.16 -10.07 13.73
N GLU A 437 -11.99 -9.14 14.22
CA GLU A 437 -13.39 -9.04 13.82
C GLU A 437 -13.61 -8.21 12.56
N VAL A 438 -12.79 -7.18 12.32
CA VAL A 438 -12.90 -6.31 11.13
C VAL A 438 -11.58 -5.62 10.80
N GLY A 439 -11.25 -5.53 9.51
CA GLY A 439 -10.21 -4.64 8.99
C GLY A 439 -10.83 -3.40 8.35
N TRP A 440 -10.40 -2.20 8.73
CA TRP A 440 -10.92 -0.96 8.18
C TRP A 440 -10.10 -0.54 6.95
N LEU A 441 -10.70 -0.57 5.77
CA LEU A 441 -10.14 0.03 4.56
C LEU A 441 -10.45 1.53 4.55
N LEU A 442 -9.89 2.23 5.53
CA LEU A 442 -10.08 3.64 5.81
C LEU A 442 -8.74 4.23 6.25
N GLN A 443 -8.57 5.54 6.07
CA GLN A 443 -7.47 6.31 6.65
C GLN A 443 -7.85 6.86 8.04
N ASP A 444 -6.92 6.83 8.99
CA ASP A 444 -7.13 7.42 10.32
C ASP A 444 -6.98 8.95 10.26
N LEU A 445 -8.09 9.67 10.48
CA LEU A 445 -8.13 11.13 10.57
C LEU A 445 -8.40 11.61 12.01
N SER A 446 -8.17 10.77 13.02
CA SER A 446 -8.49 11.07 14.42
C SER A 446 -7.86 12.37 14.92
N ASP A 447 -6.65 12.70 14.45
CA ASP A 447 -5.91 13.89 14.86
C ASP A 447 -6.29 15.16 14.09
N VAL A 448 -7.20 15.05 13.11
CA VAL A 448 -7.66 16.17 12.28
C VAL A 448 -8.94 16.77 12.84
N THR A 449 -9.00 18.09 13.03
CA THR A 449 -10.23 18.79 13.43
C THR A 449 -11.22 18.81 12.26
N LEU A 450 -12.28 18.01 12.35
CA LEU A 450 -13.30 17.85 11.28
C LEU A 450 -14.71 18.21 11.75
N GLU A 451 -14.89 18.30 13.07
CA GLU A 451 -16.16 18.55 13.71
C GLU A 451 -16.50 20.03 13.64
N ALA A 452 -17.66 20.35 13.03
CA ALA A 452 -18.19 21.70 12.98
C ALA A 452 -19.62 21.76 13.54
N PRO A 453 -20.06 22.87 14.16
CA PRO A 453 -21.42 23.07 14.60
C PRO A 453 -22.45 22.86 13.47
N ALA A 454 -23.63 22.34 13.82
CA ALA A 454 -24.64 21.97 12.82
C ALA A 454 -25.14 23.14 11.96
N GLU A 455 -25.19 24.37 12.51
CA GLU A 455 -25.64 25.57 11.80
C GLU A 455 -24.65 25.99 10.69
N GLU A 456 -23.35 25.98 10.98
CA GLU A 456 -22.28 26.32 10.03
C GLU A 456 -22.19 25.30 8.87
N ARG A 457 -22.45 24.03 9.16
CA ARG A 457 -22.48 22.96 8.14
C ARG A 457 -23.68 23.09 7.21
N GLU A 458 -24.85 23.41 7.75
CA GLU A 458 -26.07 23.58 6.94
C GLU A 458 -25.93 24.77 5.99
N GLU A 459 -25.33 25.89 6.43
CA GLU A 459 -25.03 27.05 5.60
C GLU A 459 -24.01 26.76 4.48
N ALA A 460 -22.94 26.02 4.79
CA ALA A 460 -21.93 25.63 3.79
C ALA A 460 -22.45 24.65 2.74
N ILE A 461 -23.33 23.72 3.14
CA ILE A 461 -23.98 22.75 2.23
C ILE A 461 -25.05 23.46 1.37
N GLN A 462 -25.88 24.33 1.96
CA GLN A 462 -26.94 25.04 1.25
C GLN A 462 -26.44 26.13 0.29
N SER A 463 -25.28 26.73 0.58
CA SER A 463 -24.60 27.67 -0.33
C SER A 463 -23.85 26.99 -1.49
N GLY A 464 -23.84 25.64 -1.53
CA GLY A 464 -23.15 24.85 -2.55
C GLY A 464 -21.64 24.79 -2.39
N GLY A 465 -21.09 25.26 -1.26
CA GLY A 465 -19.65 25.38 -1.01
C GLY A 465 -18.99 24.15 -0.38
N ALA A 466 -19.75 23.16 0.11
CA ALA A 466 -19.21 21.96 0.74
C ALA A 466 -20.16 20.74 0.67
N HIS A 467 -19.62 19.54 0.50
CA HIS A 467 -20.39 18.29 0.59
C HIS A 467 -20.47 17.77 2.05
N TYR A 468 -21.54 17.05 2.43
CA TYR A 468 -21.72 16.59 3.83
C TYR A 468 -20.63 15.64 4.33
N ALA A 469 -19.88 15.01 3.41
CA ALA A 469 -18.76 14.12 3.70
C ALA A 469 -17.43 14.86 3.94
N GLU A 470 -17.40 16.18 3.77
CA GLU A 470 -16.19 17.01 3.98
C GLU A 470 -16.06 17.48 5.45
N SER A 471 -17.12 17.33 6.26
CA SER A 471 -17.13 17.70 7.68
C SER A 471 -17.99 16.77 8.51
N LEU A 472 -17.57 16.53 9.76
CA LEU A 472 -18.30 15.68 10.70
C LEU A 472 -19.20 16.54 11.60
N PRO A 473 -20.41 16.08 11.96
CA PRO A 473 -21.13 16.68 13.06
C PRO A 473 -20.38 16.40 14.37
N VAL A 474 -20.46 17.32 15.34
CA VAL A 474 -19.99 17.04 16.72
C VAL A 474 -20.71 15.80 17.24
N GLU A 475 -19.94 14.81 17.67
CA GLU A 475 -20.45 13.57 18.21
C GLU A 475 -20.65 13.74 19.73
N TYR A 476 -21.91 13.82 20.15
CA TYR A 476 -22.24 14.04 21.56
C TYR A 476 -22.36 12.71 22.32
N GLN A 477 -21.97 12.72 23.60
CA GLN A 477 -22.26 11.61 24.49
C GLN A 477 -23.78 11.43 24.60
N PRO A 478 -24.32 10.20 24.38
CA PRO A 478 -25.75 9.96 24.53
C PRO A 478 -26.25 10.32 25.93
N SER A 479 -27.42 10.95 26.03
CA SER A 479 -28.03 11.23 27.33
C SER A 479 -28.42 9.92 28.05
N PRO A 480 -28.58 9.94 29.39
CA PRO A 480 -29.03 8.77 30.13
C PRO A 480 -30.38 8.22 29.64
N GLU A 481 -31.31 9.08 29.21
CA GLU A 481 -32.59 8.69 28.59
C GLU A 481 -32.34 7.88 27.32
N TYR A 482 -31.37 8.30 26.51
CA TYR A 482 -31.08 7.66 25.25
C TYR A 482 -30.38 6.30 25.43
N GLN A 483 -29.49 6.20 26.41
CA GLN A 483 -28.91 4.90 26.81
C GLN A 483 -29.98 3.94 27.33
N ARG A 484 -30.95 4.42 28.12
CA ARG A 484 -32.10 3.59 28.56
C ARG A 484 -32.93 3.08 27.38
N LEU A 485 -33.19 3.93 26.38
CA LEU A 485 -33.88 3.50 25.16
C LEU A 485 -33.09 2.40 24.43
N PHE A 486 -31.77 2.55 24.31
CA PHE A 486 -30.93 1.52 23.72
C PHE A 486 -31.00 0.19 24.49
N HIS A 487 -30.86 0.19 25.81
CA HIS A 487 -30.92 -1.05 26.61
C HIS A 487 -32.30 -1.72 26.53
N ALA A 488 -33.38 -0.94 26.56
CA ALA A 488 -34.73 -1.45 26.40
C ALA A 488 -34.92 -2.07 25.00
N ALA A 489 -34.50 -1.37 23.94
CA ALA A 489 -34.56 -1.86 22.57
C ALA A 489 -33.71 -3.13 22.38
N LEU A 490 -32.53 -3.19 22.99
CA LEU A 490 -31.66 -4.36 22.92
C LEU A 490 -32.30 -5.56 23.60
N ALA A 491 -32.83 -5.39 24.82
CA ALA A 491 -33.47 -6.47 25.56
C ALA A 491 -34.69 -7.05 24.82
N THR A 492 -35.46 -6.22 24.11
CA THR A 492 -36.66 -6.66 23.40
C THR A 492 -36.38 -7.23 22.00
N SER A 493 -35.32 -6.78 21.34
CA SER A 493 -35.03 -7.13 19.94
C SER A 493 -33.84 -8.06 19.72
N ALA A 494 -32.98 -8.30 20.72
CA ALA A 494 -31.75 -9.09 20.54
C ALA A 494 -31.99 -10.46 19.89
N HIS A 495 -33.02 -11.19 20.32
CA HIS A 495 -33.39 -12.47 19.71
C HIS A 495 -33.86 -12.33 18.25
N ARG A 496 -34.64 -11.29 17.92
CA ARG A 496 -35.08 -11.01 16.53
C ARG A 496 -33.90 -10.66 15.64
N VAL A 497 -32.97 -9.84 16.14
CA VAL A 497 -31.72 -9.49 15.46
C VAL A 497 -30.88 -10.75 15.25
N ALA A 498 -30.73 -11.60 16.27
CA ALA A 498 -29.97 -12.85 16.16
C ALA A 498 -30.54 -13.78 15.09
N ARG A 499 -31.87 -13.90 15.02
CA ARG A 499 -32.57 -14.70 14.01
C ARG A 499 -32.32 -14.14 12.60
N ALA A 500 -32.46 -12.83 12.41
CA ALA A 500 -32.19 -12.18 11.14
C ALA A 500 -30.71 -12.30 10.69
N VAL A 501 -29.75 -12.19 11.63
CA VAL A 501 -28.32 -12.43 11.36
C VAL A 501 -28.09 -13.85 10.87
N GLY A 502 -28.64 -14.85 11.57
CA GLY A 502 -28.52 -16.24 11.15
C GLY A 502 -29.09 -16.43 9.74
N THR A 503 -30.30 -15.94 9.48
CA THR A 503 -30.97 -16.08 8.19
C THR A 503 -30.17 -15.47 7.04
N VAL A 504 -29.66 -14.24 7.18
CA VAL A 504 -28.86 -13.59 6.12
C VAL A 504 -27.50 -14.27 5.94
N THR A 505 -26.89 -14.77 7.03
CA THR A 505 -25.61 -15.49 6.95
C THR A 505 -25.76 -16.79 6.20
N GLU A 506 -26.77 -17.60 6.53
CA GLU A 506 -27.05 -18.86 5.84
C GLU A 506 -27.42 -18.63 4.37
N ALA A 507 -28.17 -17.57 4.06
CA ALA A 507 -28.48 -17.20 2.67
C ALA A 507 -27.21 -16.86 1.88
N VAL A 508 -26.31 -16.05 2.45
CA VAL A 508 -25.02 -15.71 1.82
C VAL A 508 -24.16 -16.96 1.63
N LEU A 509 -24.07 -17.85 2.62
CA LEU A 509 -23.32 -19.09 2.51
C LEU A 509 -23.90 -20.02 1.44
N ALA A 510 -25.22 -20.10 1.30
CA ALA A 510 -25.87 -20.89 0.26
C ALA A 510 -25.64 -20.32 -1.15
N GLU A 511 -25.62 -18.99 -1.29
CA GLU A 511 -25.50 -18.30 -2.58
C GLU A 511 -24.07 -18.15 -3.07
N ARG A 512 -23.11 -18.04 -2.14
CA ARG A 512 -21.72 -17.65 -2.43
C ARG A 512 -20.69 -18.62 -1.88
N GLY A 513 -21.05 -19.49 -0.93
CA GLY A 513 -20.14 -20.46 -0.34
C GLY A 513 -19.64 -21.47 -1.37
N ARG A 514 -18.32 -21.65 -1.43
CA ARG A 514 -17.67 -22.67 -2.27
C ARG A 514 -16.71 -23.51 -1.44
N PRO A 515 -16.52 -24.81 -1.74
CA PRO A 515 -15.53 -25.63 -1.04
C PRO A 515 -14.13 -24.99 -1.10
N GLY A 516 -13.54 -24.73 0.07
CA GLY A 516 -12.21 -24.12 0.20
C GLY A 516 -12.14 -22.62 -0.13
N ARG A 517 -13.27 -21.96 -0.43
CA ARG A 517 -13.34 -20.53 -0.74
C ARG A 517 -14.55 -19.89 -0.04
N PRO A 518 -14.38 -19.43 1.21
CA PRO A 518 -15.45 -18.74 1.93
C PRO A 518 -15.72 -17.36 1.32
N PRO A 519 -16.96 -16.84 1.42
CA PRO A 519 -17.26 -15.45 1.05
C PRO A 519 -16.45 -14.44 1.87
N VAL A 520 -16.13 -13.30 1.25
CA VAL A 520 -15.45 -12.16 1.89
C VAL A 520 -16.49 -11.10 2.21
N LEU A 521 -16.73 -10.86 3.50
CA LEU A 521 -17.69 -9.85 3.95
C LEU A 521 -17.07 -8.45 3.84
N VAL A 522 -17.77 -7.53 3.18
CA VAL A 522 -17.36 -6.12 3.05
C VAL A 522 -18.49 -5.23 3.54
N SER A 523 -18.41 -4.85 4.81
CA SER A 523 -19.40 -3.99 5.45
C SER A 523 -19.30 -2.54 4.99
N LEU A 524 -20.43 -1.93 4.70
CA LEU A 524 -20.52 -0.48 4.58
C LEU A 524 -20.32 0.15 5.97
N ALA A 525 -19.37 1.06 6.08
CA ALA A 525 -18.90 1.57 7.36
C ALA A 525 -20.04 2.08 8.26
N ARG A 526 -19.93 1.77 9.55
CA ARG A 526 -20.91 1.98 10.63
C ARG A 526 -22.06 0.99 10.63
N ALA A 527 -23.05 1.13 9.76
CA ALA A 527 -24.31 0.38 9.89
C ALA A 527 -24.14 -1.11 9.53
N GLY A 528 -23.35 -1.40 8.50
CA GLY A 528 -23.01 -2.78 8.11
C GLY A 528 -22.02 -3.45 9.04
N THR A 529 -21.06 -2.70 9.59
CA THR A 529 -19.94 -3.26 10.38
C THR A 529 -20.36 -4.21 11.51
N PRO A 530 -21.27 -3.85 12.43
CA PRO A 530 -21.69 -4.77 13.48
C PRO A 530 -22.45 -5.99 12.94
N VAL A 531 -23.15 -5.85 11.80
CA VAL A 531 -23.82 -6.97 11.14
C VAL A 531 -22.80 -7.93 10.54
N GLY A 532 -21.79 -7.45 9.83
CA GLY A 532 -20.71 -8.29 9.31
C GLY A 532 -19.96 -9.05 10.41
N ILE A 533 -19.72 -8.41 11.57
CA ILE A 533 -19.15 -9.08 12.74
C ILE A 533 -20.08 -10.18 13.26
N LEU A 534 -21.37 -9.91 13.40
CA LEU A 534 -22.35 -10.90 13.86
C LEU A 534 -22.50 -12.08 12.87
N MET A 535 -22.47 -11.82 11.57
CA MET A 535 -22.46 -12.85 10.52
C MET A 535 -21.22 -13.74 10.64
N ARG A 536 -20.04 -13.15 10.83
CA ARG A 536 -18.80 -13.90 11.08
C ARG A 536 -18.91 -14.77 12.35
N ARG A 537 -19.40 -14.20 13.46
CA ARG A 537 -19.61 -14.94 14.72
C ARG A 537 -20.59 -16.12 14.53
N TRP A 538 -21.68 -15.92 13.79
CA TRP A 538 -22.64 -16.97 13.45
C TRP A 538 -21.99 -18.08 12.61
N ALA A 539 -21.34 -17.73 11.49
CA ALA A 539 -20.68 -18.69 10.60
C ALA A 539 -19.63 -19.54 11.33
N ARG A 540 -18.87 -18.92 12.23
CA ARG A 540 -17.89 -19.61 13.07
C ARG A 540 -18.55 -20.59 14.05
N LEU A 541 -19.65 -20.21 14.68
CA LEU A 541 -20.35 -21.08 15.63
C LEU A 541 -21.08 -22.22 14.92
N ALA A 542 -21.83 -21.92 13.86
CA ALA A 542 -22.70 -22.87 13.16
C ALA A 542 -21.92 -23.82 12.25
N HIS A 543 -20.86 -23.34 11.59
CA HIS A 543 -20.15 -24.08 10.54
C HIS A 543 -18.65 -24.26 10.78
N GLY A 544 -18.07 -23.62 11.81
CA GLY A 544 -16.62 -23.61 12.01
C GLY A 544 -15.85 -22.86 10.92
N VAL A 545 -16.53 -22.03 10.13
CA VAL A 545 -15.95 -21.27 9.02
C VAL A 545 -15.57 -19.87 9.50
N ASP A 546 -14.34 -19.46 9.23
CA ASP A 546 -13.91 -18.08 9.43
C ASP A 546 -14.10 -17.28 8.13
N LEU A 547 -14.85 -16.17 8.22
CA LEU A 547 -15.12 -15.30 7.09
C LEU A 547 -14.21 -14.07 7.15
N PRO A 548 -13.38 -13.80 6.14
CA PRO A 548 -12.67 -12.53 6.04
C PRO A 548 -13.66 -11.37 6.06
N HIS A 549 -13.38 -10.34 6.86
CA HIS A 549 -14.29 -9.22 7.04
C HIS A 549 -13.56 -7.86 7.04
N TYR A 550 -14.04 -6.98 6.16
CA TYR A 550 -13.53 -5.62 6.00
C TYR A 550 -14.67 -4.59 6.09
N ALA A 551 -14.34 -3.35 6.43
CA ALA A 551 -15.26 -2.22 6.37
C ALA A 551 -14.74 -1.17 5.38
N ILE A 552 -15.63 -0.69 4.50
CA ILE A 552 -15.32 0.25 3.40
C ILE A 552 -16.21 1.49 3.48
N SER A 553 -15.73 2.61 2.94
CA SER A 553 -16.54 3.81 2.73
C SER A 553 -17.39 3.73 1.46
N ILE A 554 -18.64 4.17 1.57
CA ILE A 554 -19.47 4.61 0.45
C ILE A 554 -20.14 5.94 0.84
N VAL A 555 -20.14 6.89 -0.09
CA VAL A 555 -20.70 8.23 0.12
C VAL A 555 -21.70 8.50 -1.00
N ARG A 556 -22.97 8.66 -0.63
CA ARG A 556 -24.03 8.93 -1.62
C ARG A 556 -23.70 10.16 -2.46
N GLY A 557 -23.80 10.03 -3.79
CA GLY A 557 -23.48 11.09 -4.76
C GLY A 557 -21.99 11.27 -5.04
N GLN A 558 -21.11 10.54 -4.35
CA GLN A 558 -19.66 10.54 -4.55
C GLN A 558 -19.11 9.13 -4.86
N GLY A 559 -19.92 8.08 -4.68
CA GLY A 559 -19.54 6.70 -4.93
C GLY A 559 -18.87 5.98 -3.76
N ILE A 560 -18.37 4.80 -4.07
CA ILE A 560 -17.62 3.91 -3.17
C ILE A 560 -16.12 4.22 -3.25
N ASP A 561 -15.41 3.94 -2.17
CA ASP A 561 -13.95 4.08 -2.14
C ASP A 561 -13.28 3.17 -3.18
N ALA A 562 -12.80 3.78 -4.27
CA ALA A 562 -12.15 3.09 -5.37
C ALA A 562 -10.80 2.46 -4.96
N THR A 563 -10.08 3.07 -4.03
CA THR A 563 -8.81 2.56 -3.52
C THR A 563 -9.04 1.29 -2.72
N ALA A 564 -10.07 1.27 -1.88
CA ALA A 564 -10.46 0.09 -1.13
C ALA A 564 -10.94 -1.05 -2.04
N LEU A 565 -11.66 -0.77 -3.12
CA LEU A 565 -12.01 -1.80 -4.12
C LEU A 565 -10.76 -2.37 -4.83
N ARG A 566 -9.79 -1.53 -5.18
CA ARG A 566 -8.51 -1.99 -5.74
C ARG A 566 -7.75 -2.88 -4.74
N TRP A 567 -7.74 -2.50 -3.46
CA TRP A 567 -7.15 -3.31 -2.40
C TRP A 567 -7.84 -4.67 -2.29
N LEU A 568 -9.18 -4.71 -2.28
CA LEU A 568 -9.94 -5.96 -2.21
C LEU A 568 -9.64 -6.87 -3.41
N ALA A 569 -9.61 -6.33 -4.64
CA ALA A 569 -9.30 -7.09 -5.84
C ALA A 569 -7.84 -7.61 -5.90
N ALA A 570 -6.92 -6.94 -5.19
CA ALA A 570 -5.53 -7.38 -5.08
C ALA A 570 -5.33 -8.52 -4.06
N HIS A 571 -6.22 -8.65 -3.07
CA HIS A 571 -6.09 -9.61 -1.97
C HIS A 571 -7.11 -10.75 -2.00
N HIS A 572 -8.23 -10.56 -2.71
CA HIS A 572 -9.35 -11.49 -2.79
C HIS A 572 -9.87 -11.56 -4.23
N ASP A 573 -10.53 -12.66 -4.58
CA ASP A 573 -11.29 -12.72 -5.83
C ASP A 573 -12.53 -11.82 -5.70
N PRO A 574 -12.73 -10.81 -6.58
CA PRO A 574 -13.91 -9.95 -6.55
C PRO A 574 -15.25 -10.69 -6.55
N ALA A 575 -15.31 -11.90 -7.12
CA ALA A 575 -16.52 -12.72 -7.17
C ALA A 575 -16.92 -13.31 -5.80
N ASP A 576 -15.98 -13.39 -4.85
CA ASP A 576 -16.23 -13.89 -3.49
C ASP A 576 -16.66 -12.76 -2.53
N VAL A 577 -16.60 -11.49 -2.97
CA VAL A 577 -16.95 -10.32 -2.15
C VAL A 577 -18.46 -10.15 -2.02
N VAL A 578 -18.92 -9.97 -0.78
CA VAL A 578 -20.32 -9.72 -0.42
C VAL A 578 -20.41 -8.42 0.36
N PHE A 579 -21.05 -7.41 -0.22
CA PHE A 579 -21.31 -6.16 0.48
C PHE A 579 -22.39 -6.34 1.55
N VAL A 580 -22.19 -5.78 2.74
CA VAL A 580 -23.08 -5.94 3.89
C VAL A 580 -23.51 -4.59 4.44
N ASP A 581 -24.81 -4.42 4.72
CA ASP A 581 -25.35 -3.26 5.44
C ASP A 581 -26.37 -3.67 6.53
N GLY A 582 -26.66 -2.75 7.44
CA GLY A 582 -27.57 -2.99 8.56
C GLY A 582 -29.05 -2.88 8.21
N TRP A 583 -29.42 -2.00 7.28
CA TRP A 583 -30.82 -1.76 6.96
C TRP A 583 -30.97 -1.02 5.64
N THR A 584 -31.98 -1.38 4.84
CA THR A 584 -32.34 -0.62 3.64
C THR A 584 -33.83 -0.28 3.63
N GLY A 585 -34.14 1.02 3.61
CA GLY A 585 -35.51 1.52 3.49
C GLY A 585 -35.90 1.67 2.03
N LYS A 586 -35.62 2.84 1.46
CA LYS A 586 -35.95 3.12 0.06
C LYS A 586 -34.90 2.66 -0.97
N GLY A 587 -33.88 1.89 -0.56
CA GLY A 587 -32.87 1.35 -1.49
C GLY A 587 -31.87 2.37 -2.05
N ALA A 588 -31.68 3.52 -1.40
CA ALA A 588 -30.76 4.56 -1.87
C ALA A 588 -29.30 4.05 -1.96
N ILE A 589 -28.83 3.35 -0.93
CA ILE A 589 -27.49 2.76 -0.91
C ILE A 589 -27.37 1.59 -1.89
N THR A 590 -28.42 0.78 -2.06
CA THR A 590 -28.46 -0.29 -3.07
C THR A 590 -28.20 0.26 -4.48
N ARG A 591 -28.85 1.38 -4.85
CA ARG A 591 -28.62 2.04 -6.15
C ARG A 591 -27.23 2.65 -6.27
N GLU A 592 -26.77 3.33 -5.22
CA GLU A 592 -25.42 3.94 -5.18
C GLU A 592 -24.33 2.88 -5.34
N LEU A 593 -24.43 1.77 -4.60
CA LEU A 593 -23.47 0.66 -4.67
C LEU A 593 -23.43 0.07 -6.07
N ALA A 594 -24.59 -0.21 -6.66
CA ALA A 594 -24.67 -0.78 -8.01
C ALA A 594 -24.01 0.15 -9.06
N ALA A 595 -24.24 1.46 -8.96
CA ALA A 595 -23.61 2.44 -9.84
C ALA A 595 -22.09 2.56 -9.60
N ALA A 596 -21.68 2.57 -8.33
CA ALA A 596 -20.30 2.79 -7.93
C ALA A 596 -19.38 1.59 -8.20
N VAL A 597 -19.92 0.37 -8.16
CA VAL A 597 -19.18 -0.87 -8.41
C VAL A 597 -19.12 -1.23 -9.89
N ALA A 598 -20.07 -0.78 -10.72
CA ALA A 598 -20.11 -1.09 -12.15
C ALA A 598 -18.79 -0.88 -12.94
N PRO A 599 -17.94 0.13 -12.65
CA PRO A 599 -16.64 0.29 -13.31
C PRO A 599 -15.59 -0.76 -12.91
N PHE A 600 -15.79 -1.49 -11.81
CA PHE A 600 -14.85 -2.45 -11.25
C PHE A 600 -15.28 -3.87 -11.62
N GLY A 601 -14.59 -4.47 -12.59
CA GLY A 601 -14.90 -5.82 -13.07
C GLY A 601 -14.81 -6.88 -11.96
N GLY A 602 -15.73 -7.84 -11.99
CA GLY A 602 -15.73 -9.03 -11.12
C GLY A 602 -16.51 -8.89 -9.81
N PHE A 603 -16.77 -7.67 -9.33
CA PHE A 603 -17.57 -7.45 -8.12
C PHE A 603 -19.07 -7.60 -8.41
N SER A 604 -19.79 -8.24 -7.50
CA SER A 604 -21.26 -8.28 -7.50
C SER A 604 -21.83 -6.97 -6.94
N PRO A 605 -22.77 -6.30 -7.62
CA PRO A 605 -23.42 -5.09 -7.11
C PRO A 605 -24.51 -5.38 -6.04
N GLU A 606 -24.80 -6.66 -5.78
CA GLU A 606 -25.81 -7.08 -4.81
C GLU A 606 -25.38 -6.78 -3.37
N LEU A 607 -26.31 -6.25 -2.58
CA LEU A 607 -26.12 -5.91 -1.18
C LEU A 607 -26.88 -6.92 -0.30
N ALA A 608 -26.20 -7.51 0.67
CA ALA A 608 -26.82 -8.29 1.74
C ALA A 608 -27.15 -7.37 2.92
N VAL A 609 -28.37 -7.46 3.45
CA VAL A 609 -28.79 -6.58 4.57
C VAL A 609 -29.45 -7.35 5.70
N LEU A 610 -29.27 -6.89 6.94
CA LEU A 610 -29.99 -7.49 8.07
C LEU A 610 -31.51 -7.34 7.92
N ALA A 611 -31.99 -6.15 7.55
CA ALA A 611 -33.42 -5.86 7.37
C ALA A 611 -33.69 -5.04 6.09
N ASP A 612 -34.68 -5.49 5.30
CA ASP A 612 -35.12 -4.82 4.07
C ASP A 612 -36.65 -4.64 4.04
N PRO A 613 -37.21 -3.73 4.86
CA PRO A 613 -38.66 -3.48 4.82
C PRO A 613 -39.15 -2.84 3.51
N GLY A 614 -38.24 -2.37 2.64
CA GLY A 614 -38.61 -1.65 1.43
C GLY A 614 -38.54 -2.44 0.11
N GLY A 615 -38.20 -3.72 0.13
CA GLY A 615 -38.25 -4.52 -1.10
C GLY A 615 -37.08 -4.30 -2.05
N CYS A 616 -35.89 -3.93 -1.55
CA CYS A 616 -34.80 -3.40 -2.38
C CYS A 616 -33.70 -4.40 -2.76
N VAL A 617 -33.54 -5.50 -2.02
CA VAL A 617 -32.49 -6.51 -2.24
C VAL A 617 -33.04 -7.93 -2.25
N THR A 618 -32.25 -8.84 -2.83
CA THR A 618 -32.52 -10.27 -2.91
C THR A 618 -32.11 -11.01 -1.63
N THR A 619 -31.01 -10.60 -0.99
CA THR A 619 -30.42 -11.29 0.17
C THR A 619 -30.61 -10.46 1.43
N TYR A 620 -31.47 -10.93 2.34
CA TYR A 620 -31.85 -10.20 3.56
C TYR A 620 -32.15 -11.13 4.73
N GLY A 621 -32.02 -10.63 5.96
CA GLY A 621 -32.36 -11.38 7.17
C GLY A 621 -33.85 -11.34 7.50
N THR A 622 -34.51 -10.21 7.28
CA THR A 622 -35.95 -10.03 7.53
C THR A 622 -36.55 -8.88 6.71
N ARG A 623 -37.87 -8.91 6.50
CA ARG A 623 -38.68 -7.81 5.95
C ARG A 623 -39.38 -6.98 7.03
N GLU A 624 -39.26 -7.37 8.30
CA GLU A 624 -39.87 -6.65 9.41
C GLU A 624 -39.18 -5.29 9.64
N ASP A 625 -39.97 -4.27 10.00
CA ASP A 625 -39.47 -2.95 10.35
C ASP A 625 -39.58 -2.73 11.87
N PHE A 626 -38.46 -2.88 12.55
CA PHE A 626 -38.32 -2.66 13.99
C PHE A 626 -37.02 -1.89 14.29
N LEU A 627 -36.88 -1.38 15.52
CA LEU A 627 -35.69 -0.65 15.93
C LEU A 627 -34.50 -1.60 16.11
N ILE A 628 -33.54 -1.55 15.18
CA ILE A 628 -32.24 -2.21 15.34
C ILE A 628 -31.39 -1.38 16.31
N PRO A 629 -30.95 -1.91 17.47
CA PRO A 629 -30.29 -1.11 18.52
C PRO A 629 -29.01 -0.37 18.09
N SER A 630 -28.25 -0.93 17.13
CA SER A 630 -27.06 -0.27 16.56
C SER A 630 -27.39 1.05 15.85
N ALA A 631 -28.66 1.32 15.54
CA ALA A 631 -29.08 2.57 14.94
C ALA A 631 -29.19 3.74 15.95
N CYS A 632 -29.25 3.45 17.25
CA CYS A 632 -29.49 4.43 18.30
C CYS A 632 -28.24 5.31 18.56
N LEU A 633 -27.17 4.75 19.09
CA LEU A 633 -26.16 5.55 19.80
C LEU A 633 -24.97 6.03 18.94
N ASN A 634 -25.17 6.14 17.62
CA ASN A 634 -24.12 6.56 16.69
C ASN A 634 -22.80 5.76 16.86
N SER A 635 -21.66 6.45 17.00
CA SER A 635 -20.33 5.84 17.10
C SER A 635 -20.21 4.98 18.36
N THR A 636 -20.87 5.36 19.46
CA THR A 636 -20.86 4.60 20.74
C THR A 636 -21.60 3.26 20.70
N VAL A 637 -22.15 2.86 19.55
CA VAL A 637 -22.60 1.48 19.29
C VAL A 637 -22.17 1.00 17.90
N SER A 638 -21.17 1.68 17.31
CA SER A 638 -20.66 1.42 15.97
C SER A 638 -19.13 1.47 15.92
N GLY A 639 -18.48 0.96 16.96
CA GLY A 639 -17.02 0.79 17.02
C GLY A 639 -16.27 2.07 17.36
N LEU A 640 -16.92 3.11 17.90
CA LEU A 640 -16.36 4.45 18.11
C LEU A 640 -15.83 5.12 16.82
N VAL A 641 -16.28 4.66 15.65
CA VAL A 641 -15.87 5.21 14.35
C VAL A 641 -16.88 6.25 13.88
N SER A 642 -16.38 7.36 13.33
CA SER A 642 -17.19 8.41 12.71
C SER A 642 -17.87 7.94 11.43
N ARG A 643 -18.65 8.84 10.80
CA ARG A 643 -18.95 8.65 9.37
C ARG A 643 -17.66 8.78 8.56
N THR A 644 -17.67 8.23 7.35
CA THR A 644 -16.54 8.36 6.45
C THR A 644 -16.47 9.76 5.88
N VAL A 645 -15.25 10.19 5.59
CA VAL A 645 -14.86 11.54 5.21
C VAL A 645 -14.17 11.48 3.87
N LEU A 646 -14.62 12.32 2.95
CA LEU A 646 -14.01 12.50 1.64
C LEU A 646 -13.82 14.00 1.44
N ARG A 647 -12.58 14.48 1.65
CA ARG A 647 -12.19 15.89 1.56
C ARG A 647 -10.88 15.97 0.77
N ALA A 648 -10.89 16.69 -0.36
CA ALA A 648 -9.80 16.63 -1.35
C ALA A 648 -8.43 17.14 -0.84
N ASP A 649 -8.39 17.90 0.24
CA ASP A 649 -7.16 18.36 0.91
C ASP A 649 -6.60 17.36 1.93
N LEU A 650 -7.38 16.34 2.32
CA LEU A 650 -6.98 15.30 3.29
C LEU A 650 -6.89 13.90 2.69
N VAL A 651 -7.72 13.62 1.69
CA VAL A 651 -7.84 12.32 1.02
C VAL A 651 -7.45 12.53 -0.43
N GLY A 652 -6.26 12.03 -0.79
CA GLY A 652 -5.78 12.01 -2.16
C GLY A 652 -6.53 11.00 -3.05
N PRO A 653 -6.32 11.05 -4.37
CA PRO A 653 -7.01 10.17 -5.33
C PRO A 653 -6.69 8.68 -5.15
N ASP A 654 -5.61 8.36 -4.44
CA ASP A 654 -5.15 6.99 -4.16
C ASP A 654 -5.17 6.64 -2.67
N ASP A 655 -5.68 7.52 -1.81
CA ASP A 655 -5.85 7.23 -0.39
C ASP A 655 -7.19 6.51 -0.17
N PHE A 656 -7.31 5.79 0.95
CA PHE A 656 -8.64 5.39 1.42
C PHE A 656 -9.38 6.63 1.91
N HIS A 657 -10.70 6.63 1.81
CA HIS A 657 -11.54 7.60 2.48
C HIS A 657 -11.24 7.58 3.99
N GLY A 658 -11.32 8.75 4.62
CA GLY A 658 -10.94 8.90 6.01
C GLY A 658 -12.08 8.58 6.98
N ALA A 659 -11.73 8.31 8.25
CA ALA A 659 -12.66 8.35 9.37
C ALA A 659 -11.90 8.64 10.68
N LYS A 660 -12.62 9.09 11.72
CA LYS A 660 -12.08 9.34 13.05
C LYS A 660 -12.45 8.22 14.02
N HIS A 661 -11.54 7.93 14.94
CA HIS A 661 -11.77 7.09 16.11
C HIS A 661 -11.96 7.98 17.35
N TYR A 662 -13.17 8.00 17.89
CA TYR A 662 -13.55 8.80 19.08
C TYR A 662 -13.11 8.12 20.39
N ARG A 663 -11.79 8.07 20.63
CA ARG A 663 -11.18 7.42 21.80
C ARG A 663 -11.67 8.02 23.13
N GLU A 664 -12.00 9.31 23.13
CA GLU A 664 -12.54 10.04 24.27
C GLU A 664 -13.94 9.58 24.70
N LEU A 665 -14.68 8.91 23.81
CA LEU A 665 -16.01 8.37 24.10
C LEU A 665 -15.97 6.90 24.57
N ALA A 666 -14.79 6.33 24.80
CA ALA A 666 -14.63 4.93 25.20
C ALA A 666 -15.41 4.56 26.47
N GLY A 667 -15.56 5.50 27.41
CA GLY A 667 -16.35 5.28 28.64
C GLY A 667 -17.85 5.11 28.42
N ALA A 668 -18.35 5.42 27.23
CA ALA A 668 -19.76 5.27 26.84
C ALA A 668 -19.96 4.23 25.72
N ASP A 669 -18.92 3.47 25.37
CA ASP A 669 -18.98 2.51 24.27
C ASP A 669 -19.80 1.27 24.62
N LEU A 670 -20.81 1.00 23.81
CA LEU A 670 -21.74 -0.12 23.90
C LEU A 670 -21.66 -1.02 22.66
N SER A 671 -20.66 -0.82 21.80
CA SER A 671 -20.46 -1.60 20.57
C SER A 671 -20.24 -3.09 20.87
N GLY A 672 -19.32 -3.41 21.79
CA GLY A 672 -19.12 -4.79 22.24
C GLY A 672 -20.35 -5.37 22.97
N HIS A 673 -20.99 -4.57 23.83
CA HIS A 673 -22.19 -4.99 24.56
C HIS A 673 -23.33 -5.38 23.62
N PHE A 674 -23.55 -4.62 22.54
CA PHE A 674 -24.53 -4.96 21.51
C PHE A 674 -24.20 -6.31 20.84
N LEU A 675 -22.95 -6.49 20.40
CA LEU A 675 -22.52 -7.71 19.73
C LEU A 675 -22.68 -8.95 20.63
N ASP A 676 -22.28 -8.82 21.89
CA ASP A 676 -22.33 -9.92 22.85
C ASP A 676 -23.76 -10.29 23.24
N ALA A 677 -24.64 -9.30 23.43
CA ALA A 677 -26.04 -9.53 23.74
C ALA A 677 -26.77 -10.28 22.61
N VAL A 678 -26.49 -9.93 21.35
CA VAL A 678 -27.06 -10.64 20.19
C VAL A 678 -26.45 -12.04 20.06
N ALA A 679 -25.12 -12.15 20.12
CA ALA A 679 -24.41 -13.42 19.95
C ALA A 679 -24.73 -14.44 21.06
N ALA A 680 -25.12 -13.99 22.26
CA ALA A 680 -25.56 -14.85 23.36
C ALA A 680 -26.75 -15.75 22.98
N HIS A 681 -27.56 -15.36 21.98
CA HIS A 681 -28.67 -16.17 21.49
C HIS A 681 -28.25 -17.25 20.48
N PHE A 682 -27.06 -17.16 19.87
CA PHE A 682 -26.68 -18.04 18.75
C PHE A 682 -26.59 -19.53 19.13
N ALA A 683 -26.35 -19.84 20.39
CA ALA A 683 -26.30 -21.21 20.89
C ALA A 683 -27.69 -21.82 21.19
N ASP A 684 -28.77 -21.04 21.10
CA ASP A 684 -30.14 -21.52 21.35
C ASP A 684 -30.62 -22.43 20.20
N PRO A 685 -30.92 -23.73 20.46
CA PRO A 685 -31.43 -24.64 19.43
C PRO A 685 -32.75 -24.18 18.79
N ALA A 686 -33.60 -23.47 19.55
CA ALA A 686 -34.86 -22.95 19.01
C ALA A 686 -34.61 -21.81 18.02
N LEU A 687 -33.61 -20.96 18.28
CA LEU A 687 -33.16 -19.94 17.34
C LEU A 687 -32.63 -20.59 16.06
N ALA A 688 -31.74 -21.58 16.18
CA ALA A 688 -31.16 -22.28 15.04
C ALA A 688 -32.23 -22.95 14.15
N ALA A 689 -33.24 -23.59 14.76
CA ALA A 689 -34.37 -24.15 14.02
C ALA A 689 -35.20 -23.06 13.31
N GLY A 690 -35.41 -21.91 13.96
CA GLY A 690 -36.07 -20.75 13.36
C GLY A 690 -35.30 -20.18 12.18
N VAL A 691 -33.99 -20.02 12.31
CA VAL A 691 -33.09 -19.58 11.22
C VAL A 691 -33.18 -20.54 10.03
N ALA A 692 -33.07 -21.85 10.27
CA ALA A 692 -33.16 -22.84 9.20
C ALA A 692 -34.50 -22.78 8.45
N ALA A 693 -35.61 -22.62 9.18
CA ALA A 693 -36.94 -22.46 8.58
C ALA A 693 -37.07 -21.18 7.76
N ASP A 694 -36.58 -20.05 8.29
CA ASP A 694 -36.63 -18.75 7.62
C ASP A 694 -35.75 -18.74 6.37
N THR A 695 -34.53 -19.31 6.45
CA THR A 695 -33.63 -19.42 5.30
C THR A 695 -34.23 -20.32 4.22
N ALA A 696 -34.82 -21.46 4.58
CA ALA A 696 -35.48 -22.33 3.60
C ALA A 696 -36.65 -21.62 2.90
N ALA A 697 -37.48 -20.88 3.66
CA ALA A 697 -38.56 -20.09 3.11
C ALA A 697 -38.05 -18.96 2.20
N LEU A 698 -36.98 -18.27 2.61
CA LEU A 698 -36.34 -17.21 1.85
C LEU A 698 -35.82 -17.73 0.50
N LEU A 699 -35.01 -18.80 0.51
CA LEU A 699 -34.40 -19.34 -0.69
C LEU A 699 -35.42 -19.95 -1.67
N ALA A 700 -36.60 -20.36 -1.19
CA ALA A 700 -37.69 -20.87 -2.01
C ALA A 700 -38.61 -19.77 -2.60
N ALA A 701 -38.59 -18.55 -2.05
CA ALA A 701 -39.45 -17.45 -2.47
C ALA A 701 -38.94 -16.75 -3.76
N ASP A 702 -39.85 -16.04 -4.45
CA ASP A 702 -39.43 -15.02 -5.43
C ASP A 702 -38.89 -13.82 -4.66
N ARG A 703 -37.59 -13.56 -4.82
CA ARG A 703 -36.86 -12.50 -4.12
C ARG A 703 -36.54 -11.32 -5.02
N THR A 704 -37.20 -11.22 -6.18
CA THR A 704 -37.03 -10.08 -7.10
C THR A 704 -37.38 -8.78 -6.38
N PRO A 705 -36.45 -7.80 -6.31
CA PRO A 705 -36.72 -6.52 -5.66
C PRO A 705 -37.94 -5.82 -6.27
N ASP A 706 -38.96 -5.60 -5.45
CA ASP A 706 -40.19 -4.94 -5.89
C ASP A 706 -40.13 -3.42 -5.68
N TRP A 707 -39.16 -2.88 -4.94
CA TRP A 707 -39.02 -1.44 -4.63
C TRP A 707 -40.26 -0.79 -4.01
N ALA A 708 -41.07 -1.54 -3.24
CA ALA A 708 -42.25 -1.04 -2.55
C ALA A 708 -41.94 0.19 -1.67
N GLY A 709 -40.76 0.19 -1.04
CA GLY A 709 -40.29 1.26 -0.20
C GLY A 709 -40.05 2.59 -0.94
N TRP A 710 -39.59 2.54 -2.19
CA TRP A 710 -39.39 3.73 -3.02
C TRP A 710 -40.73 4.30 -3.48
N ARG A 711 -41.64 3.45 -3.98
CA ARG A 711 -43.00 3.86 -4.37
C ARG A 711 -43.78 4.50 -3.23
N ALA A 712 -43.66 3.95 -2.02
CA ALA A 712 -44.32 4.52 -0.86
C ALA A 712 -43.79 5.91 -0.52
N VAL A 713 -42.47 6.10 -0.59
CA VAL A 713 -41.83 7.39 -0.35
C VAL A 713 -42.25 8.44 -1.40
N GLU A 714 -42.33 8.07 -2.69
CA GLU A 714 -42.82 8.96 -3.76
C GLU A 714 -44.26 9.38 -3.49
N ARG A 715 -45.16 8.41 -3.26
CA ARG A 715 -46.57 8.69 -2.98
C ARG A 715 -46.74 9.60 -1.76
N ILE A 716 -46.04 9.32 -0.65
CA ILE A 716 -46.10 10.15 0.56
C ILE A 716 -45.58 11.57 0.27
N SER A 717 -44.52 11.67 -0.53
CA SER A 717 -43.97 12.98 -0.88
C SER A 717 -44.95 13.82 -1.70
N GLU A 718 -45.74 13.20 -2.57
CA GLU A 718 -46.82 13.85 -3.34
C GLU A 718 -48.05 14.17 -2.48
N GLU A 719 -48.53 13.19 -1.70
CA GLU A 719 -49.74 13.30 -0.87
C GLU A 719 -49.64 14.42 0.17
N TYR A 720 -48.44 14.62 0.73
CA TYR A 720 -48.17 15.64 1.74
C TYR A 720 -47.47 16.89 1.17
N ASP A 721 -47.39 17.05 -0.16
CA ASP A 721 -46.79 18.22 -0.86
C ASP A 721 -45.37 18.57 -0.37
N ILE A 722 -44.54 17.55 -0.15
CA ILE A 722 -43.18 17.69 0.39
C ILE A 722 -42.18 18.06 -0.71
N GLY A 723 -42.42 17.61 -1.95
CA GLY A 723 -41.59 17.91 -3.13
C GLY A 723 -40.17 17.32 -3.16
N ASP A 724 -39.69 16.71 -2.07
CA ASP A 724 -38.39 16.00 -2.00
C ASP A 724 -38.49 14.71 -1.18
N VAL A 725 -38.29 13.58 -1.86
CA VAL A 725 -38.24 12.23 -1.26
C VAL A 725 -37.18 12.06 -0.17
N ASN A 726 -36.21 12.96 -0.05
CA ASN A 726 -35.20 12.94 1.02
C ASN A 726 -35.73 13.46 2.36
N LEU A 727 -36.85 14.19 2.37
CA LEU A 727 -37.51 14.67 3.59
C LEU A 727 -38.49 13.63 4.17
N VAL A 728 -38.78 12.57 3.43
CA VAL A 728 -39.54 11.40 3.87
C VAL A 728 -38.54 10.35 4.39
N LYS A 729 -38.62 10.03 5.68
CA LYS A 729 -37.68 9.15 6.39
C LYS A 729 -38.36 7.84 6.79
N PRO A 730 -38.32 6.82 5.92
CA PRO A 730 -39.03 5.58 6.15
C PRO A 730 -38.35 4.71 7.20
N GLY A 731 -39.14 4.00 8.01
CA GLY A 731 -38.65 3.01 8.96
C GLY A 731 -38.53 3.51 10.38
N VAL A 732 -38.57 2.57 11.33
CA VAL A 732 -38.50 2.87 12.78
C VAL A 732 -37.20 3.56 13.15
N GLY A 733 -36.06 3.06 12.65
CA GLY A 733 -34.74 3.60 12.95
C GLY A 733 -34.55 5.04 12.44
N GLU A 734 -34.93 5.31 11.20
CA GLU A 734 -34.85 6.65 10.62
C GLU A 734 -35.83 7.62 11.27
N THR A 735 -37.06 7.19 11.57
CA THR A 735 -38.05 8.00 12.31
C THR A 735 -37.53 8.36 13.70
N THR A 736 -36.89 7.42 14.40
CA THR A 736 -36.24 7.67 15.69
C THR A 736 -35.15 8.73 15.56
N ARG A 737 -34.30 8.66 14.53
CA ARG A 737 -33.25 9.67 14.27
C ARG A 737 -33.83 11.04 13.96
N VAL A 738 -34.91 11.12 13.20
CA VAL A 738 -35.62 12.37 12.93
C VAL A 738 -36.15 12.96 14.23
N LEU A 739 -36.85 12.17 15.02
CA LEU A 739 -37.39 12.54 16.33
C LEU A 739 -36.33 12.88 17.37
N LEU A 740 -35.06 12.61 17.12
CA LEU A 740 -33.98 12.96 18.04
C LEU A 740 -33.15 14.14 17.54
N ARG A 741 -33.01 14.31 16.22
CA ARG A 741 -31.95 15.16 15.61
C ARG A 741 -32.45 16.11 14.53
N ARG A 742 -33.74 16.10 14.24
CA ARG A 742 -34.38 16.95 13.24
C ARG A 742 -35.68 17.53 13.81
N VAL A 743 -36.35 18.35 13.02
CA VAL A 743 -37.66 18.92 13.31
C VAL A 743 -38.70 18.19 12.45
N PRO A 744 -39.22 17.03 12.90
CA PRO A 744 -40.36 16.42 12.27
C PRO A 744 -41.60 17.27 12.48
N TRP A 745 -42.48 17.29 11.49
CA TRP A 745 -43.80 17.92 11.63
C TRP A 745 -44.93 16.89 11.70
N ARG A 746 -44.66 15.64 11.31
CA ARG A 746 -45.64 14.55 11.34
C ARG A 746 -44.96 13.18 11.28
N ILE A 747 -45.60 12.17 11.87
CA ILE A 747 -45.21 10.76 11.76
C ILE A 747 -46.40 9.97 11.23
N LEU A 748 -46.17 9.14 10.23
CA LEU A 748 -47.15 8.18 9.73
C LEU A 748 -46.85 6.83 10.37
N ALA A 749 -47.81 6.24 11.05
CA ALA A 749 -47.69 4.95 11.71
C ALA A 749 -48.61 3.93 11.02
N ARG A 750 -48.09 2.72 10.75
CA ARG A 750 -48.92 1.65 10.24
C ARG A 750 -49.90 1.21 11.32
N ARG A 751 -51.18 1.14 10.97
CA ARG A 751 -52.20 0.64 11.89
C ARG A 751 -51.87 -0.78 12.33
N GLY A 752 -51.96 -1.02 13.64
CA GLY A 752 -51.67 -2.33 14.23
C GLY A 752 -50.18 -2.67 14.37
N ALA A 753 -49.24 -1.74 14.12
CA ALA A 753 -47.80 -1.97 14.34
C ALA A 753 -47.42 -2.26 15.81
N GLY A 754 -48.36 -2.11 16.76
CA GLY A 754 -48.21 -2.62 18.12
C GLY A 754 -47.09 -1.94 18.91
N ALA A 755 -46.38 -2.74 19.73
CA ALA A 755 -45.35 -2.30 20.67
C ALA A 755 -44.05 -1.81 19.99
N ASP A 756 -43.81 -2.19 18.73
CA ASP A 756 -42.62 -1.77 17.97
C ASP A 756 -42.57 -0.24 17.73
N LEU A 757 -43.67 0.48 17.97
CA LEU A 757 -43.75 1.94 17.89
C LEU A 757 -43.85 2.65 19.24
N ASP A 758 -43.78 1.96 20.38
CA ASP A 758 -44.01 2.57 21.69
C ASP A 758 -42.99 3.69 21.99
N HIS A 759 -41.72 3.50 21.63
CA HIS A 759 -40.72 4.56 21.77
C HIS A 759 -40.95 5.72 20.81
N ILE A 760 -41.45 5.46 19.59
CA ILE A 760 -41.80 6.52 18.63
C ILE A 760 -42.93 7.37 19.19
N ARG A 761 -44.00 6.74 19.72
CA ARG A 761 -45.13 7.45 20.32
C ARG A 761 -44.69 8.30 21.50
N LEU A 762 -43.85 7.76 22.38
CA LEU A 762 -43.29 8.48 23.52
C LEU A 762 -42.47 9.71 23.07
N LEU A 763 -41.55 9.54 22.12
CA LEU A 763 -40.72 10.63 21.61
C LEU A 763 -41.54 11.69 20.86
N ALA A 764 -42.55 11.27 20.11
CA ALA A 764 -43.46 12.14 19.39
C ALA A 764 -44.31 12.99 20.35
N GLU A 765 -44.86 12.38 21.41
CA GLU A 765 -45.59 13.07 22.47
C GLU A 765 -44.72 14.12 23.17
N GLN A 766 -43.48 13.76 23.53
CA GLN A 766 -42.53 14.68 24.16
C GLN A 766 -42.20 15.90 23.28
N ARG A 767 -42.17 15.72 21.95
CA ARG A 767 -41.88 16.80 20.98
C ARG A 767 -43.12 17.52 20.44
N GLY A 768 -44.32 17.07 20.81
CA GLY A 768 -45.58 17.60 20.28
C GLY A 768 -45.77 17.32 18.79
N VAL A 769 -45.24 16.21 18.28
CA VAL A 769 -45.32 15.80 16.87
C VAL A 769 -46.52 14.87 16.70
N PRO A 770 -47.49 15.17 15.83
CA PRO A 770 -48.64 14.30 15.63
C PRO A 770 -48.24 12.97 14.97
N VAL A 771 -48.81 11.88 15.49
CA VAL A 771 -48.72 10.52 14.93
C VAL A 771 -50.06 10.19 14.27
N GLU A 772 -50.05 9.96 12.96
CA GLU A 772 -51.22 9.66 12.13
C GLU A 772 -51.20 8.19 11.73
N GLU A 773 -52.30 7.46 11.93
CA GLU A 773 -52.39 6.05 11.56
C GLU A 773 -52.87 5.85 10.12
N THR A 774 -52.20 4.98 9.38
CA THR A 774 -52.52 4.62 7.99
C THR A 774 -52.35 3.12 7.74
N ASP A 775 -53.06 2.56 6.76
CA ASP A 775 -52.92 1.14 6.37
C ASP A 775 -51.89 0.95 5.24
N ASP A 776 -51.61 2.00 4.47
CA ASP A 776 -50.85 1.91 3.23
C ASP A 776 -49.38 2.24 3.44
N LEU A 777 -48.66 1.47 4.28
CA LEU A 777 -47.22 1.65 4.48
C LEU A 777 -46.48 0.32 4.38
N PRO A 778 -45.37 0.21 3.61
CA PRO A 778 -44.46 -0.94 3.67
C PRO A 778 -43.56 -0.92 4.91
N TYR A 779 -43.60 0.18 5.69
CA TYR A 779 -42.89 0.35 6.96
C TYR A 779 -43.86 0.34 8.15
N SER A 780 -43.34 0.12 9.36
CA SER A 780 -44.07 0.30 10.62
C SER A 780 -44.31 1.79 10.89
N CYS A 781 -43.37 2.67 10.56
CA CYS A 781 -43.62 4.11 10.56
C CYS A 781 -42.75 4.88 9.56
N VAL A 782 -43.10 6.14 9.31
CA VAL A 782 -42.36 7.09 8.48
C VAL A 782 -42.34 8.46 9.16
N GLY A 783 -41.16 9.03 9.34
CA GLY A 783 -40.98 10.40 9.83
C GLY A 783 -40.98 11.40 8.69
N LEU A 784 -41.77 12.48 8.81
CA LEU A 784 -41.82 13.56 7.82
C LEU A 784 -41.12 14.81 8.35
N ILE A 785 -40.13 15.30 7.60
CA ILE A 785 -39.39 16.53 7.90
C ILE A 785 -40.08 17.71 7.19
N HIS A 786 -40.13 18.87 7.86
CA HIS A 786 -40.78 20.05 7.31
C HIS A 786 -40.00 20.61 6.09
N PRO A 787 -40.64 20.89 4.94
CA PRO A 787 -39.95 21.34 3.72
C PRO A 787 -39.48 22.79 3.75
N ARG A 788 -40.00 23.63 4.66
CA ARG A 788 -39.54 25.01 4.89
C ARG A 788 -38.95 25.15 6.29
N TYR A 789 -37.64 25.32 6.41
CA TYR A 789 -37.03 25.63 7.71
C TYR A 789 -37.34 27.09 8.09
N THR A 790 -38.12 27.31 9.14
CA THR A 790 -38.25 28.64 9.77
C THR A 790 -37.38 28.67 11.03
N ARG A 791 -36.34 29.52 11.04
CA ARG A 791 -35.53 29.75 12.25
C ARG A 791 -36.47 30.26 13.36
N GLY A 792 -36.66 29.46 14.42
CA GLY A 792 -37.64 29.72 15.50
C GLY A 792 -38.85 28.78 15.57
N ALA A 793 -38.95 27.75 14.70
CA ALA A 793 -40.04 26.77 14.71
C ALA A 793 -39.98 25.74 15.87
N THR A 794 -38.97 25.80 16.73
CA THR A 794 -38.92 25.08 18.01
C THR A 794 -38.79 26.09 19.13
N GLY A 795 -39.70 26.07 20.10
CA GLY A 795 -39.59 26.89 21.31
C GLY A 795 -38.32 26.55 22.10
N ALA A 796 -37.92 27.42 23.04
CA ALA A 796 -36.77 27.15 23.93
C ALA A 796 -36.93 25.88 24.80
N ASP A 797 -38.11 25.26 24.78
CA ASP A 797 -38.48 24.00 25.42
C ASP A 797 -38.43 22.77 24.49
N GLY A 798 -38.00 22.93 23.23
CA GLY A 798 -37.85 21.84 22.26
C GLY A 798 -39.15 21.35 21.61
N LYS A 799 -40.27 22.05 21.80
CA LYS A 799 -41.57 21.74 21.16
C LYS A 799 -41.73 22.46 19.83
N ALA A 800 -42.45 21.85 18.89
CA ALA A 800 -42.87 22.52 17.66
C ALA A 800 -43.65 23.82 18.00
N ALA A 801 -43.20 24.95 17.46
CA ALA A 801 -43.94 26.20 17.51
C ALA A 801 -45.22 26.03 16.68
N ARG A 802 -46.35 26.45 17.26
CA ARG A 802 -47.69 26.33 16.66
C ARG A 802 -47.81 27.05 15.33
#